data_AF-A0A961FUG5-F1
#
_entry.id   AF-A0A961FUG5-F1
#
_cell.length_a   1.000
_cell.length_b   1.000
_cell.length_c   1.000
_cell.angle_alpha   90.00
_cell.angle_beta   90.00
_cell.angle_gamma   90.00
#
_symmetry.space_group_name_H-M   'P 1'
#
loop_
_entity.id
_entity.type
_entity.pdbx_description
1 polymer ?
#
loop_
_entity_poly.entity_id
_entity_poly.type
_entity_poly.pdbx_seq_one_letter_code
_entity_poly.pdbx_strand_id
1 'polypeptide(L)'
;MKSAILSFVAMLALSAGPAIGKTASPDAPSAQVDALLARFWKQRGVEPNPVVDDATFLRRIYLDVAGRIPTVEETRAFLADQSPKKRAALIDALLDSEAYVSHYYNYWADILRINQQQGGGQNVVPAYIQYVKNALRENKPYDQFVRDLVTAEGGGYENGAIGYYYRDRGMPLDNMANTIRVFLGTRLECAQCHNHPFDKWTQMDFYHMASFSYGVTIQGQRNAMSDVQQTIQRNTDLSNQEKSDLRRAFQEISRPLRNNQIVSYNGDRLAELPHDYKYDDAKPKEKIEAQTIFGANPEVVSPGAKLDEYAKWMTSPENPRFTTVIANRLFKRAMGQGLIEPVDEFLDETVPASPELMEFLTRQMIAYGYDMKAYLRMLFNTKAYQREAVSADLLEPTDYAFTGPLLRRMSAEQIWDSLVTLVNPDPEAGNWKQALELQVRDANYQMLTAAIESKTPDQLIADAKTIAQRQKGIQEELDRIQKAQVKARQNKETQKARELAQETNRLRTDLRTNVFNTVYKPALAKAAIEVASLELPEDLGEIEMKPDMVDDNGRPTRELRDRIQKAENTLAERQLDSLGIADDRDRRNMANYLRNVNNTWLRAANLQTPAPANHFLRQFGQSDRETIQNAEDAASVPQALTMLNSNIFETVTNGASVIGRAMAGTETPESKIETLFLGLLNRPPTAEETALVLADLESRGDDLFKDTAFALLNSQEFYFVK
;
A
#
# COMPACT_ATOMS: atom_id res chain seq x y z
N MET A 1 19.10 -28.82 -8.69
CA MET A 1 18.40 -28.98 -7.41
C MET A 1 16.97 -28.53 -7.63
N LYS A 2 16.05 -29.50 -7.67
CA LYS A 2 14.61 -29.30 -7.85
C LYS A 2 13.95 -29.15 -6.47
N SER A 3 12.77 -28.54 -6.48
CA SER A 3 11.74 -28.46 -5.42
C SER A 3 11.69 -27.16 -4.62
N ALA A 4 10.75 -26.28 -5.00
CA ALA A 4 9.71 -25.70 -4.12
C ALA A 4 8.96 -24.59 -4.89
N ILE A 5 7.96 -24.97 -5.69
CA ILE A 5 6.91 -24.06 -6.16
C ILE A 5 5.62 -24.63 -5.58
N LEU A 6 5.09 -23.99 -4.53
CA LEU A 6 3.81 -24.34 -3.94
C LEU A 6 2.70 -23.80 -4.84
N SER A 7 1.85 -24.70 -5.33
CA SER A 7 0.61 -24.39 -6.03
C SER A 7 -0.39 -23.72 -5.08
N PHE A 8 -0.85 -22.52 -5.44
CA PHE A 8 -2.03 -21.90 -4.87
C PHE A 8 -3.26 -22.50 -5.56
N VAL A 9 -4.06 -23.27 -4.82
CA VAL A 9 -5.37 -23.74 -5.27
C VAL A 9 -6.41 -23.04 -4.40
N ALA A 10 -7.04 -21.99 -4.94
CA ALA A 10 -8.26 -21.45 -4.39
C ALA A 10 -9.41 -22.39 -4.76
N MET A 11 -9.85 -23.20 -3.80
CA MET A 11 -11.13 -23.93 -3.88
C MET A 11 -12.18 -23.14 -3.10
N LEU A 12 -13.09 -22.50 -3.82
CA LEU A 12 -14.40 -22.11 -3.29
C LEU A 12 -15.23 -23.39 -3.09
N ALA A 13 -15.27 -23.87 -1.85
CA ALA A 13 -16.21 -24.88 -1.41
C ALA A 13 -16.76 -24.48 -0.03
N LEU A 14 -18.08 -24.33 0.09
CA LEU A 14 -18.77 -24.44 1.37
C LEU A 14 -18.46 -25.84 1.94
N SER A 15 -17.45 -25.95 2.79
CA SER A 15 -17.19 -27.14 3.59
C SER A 15 -16.53 -26.73 4.89
N ALA A 16 -17.05 -27.29 6.00
CA ALA A 16 -16.61 -27.19 7.38
C ALA A 16 -15.18 -26.65 7.58
N GLY A 17 -15.09 -25.59 8.39
CA GLY A 17 -13.87 -24.83 8.64
C GLY A 17 -12.65 -25.66 9.06
N PRO A 18 -11.44 -25.11 8.88
CA PRO A 18 -10.22 -25.80 9.22
C PRO A 18 -10.22 -26.10 10.72
N ALA A 19 -9.72 -27.28 11.07
CA ALA A 19 -9.58 -27.74 12.44
C ALA A 19 -8.92 -26.66 13.30
N ILE A 20 -9.74 -26.11 14.20
CA ILE A 20 -9.40 -25.08 15.17
C ILE A 20 -8.15 -25.52 15.94
N GLY A 21 -7.03 -24.84 15.69
CA GLY A 21 -5.89 -24.84 16.59
C GLY A 21 -6.39 -24.38 17.96
N LYS A 22 -6.21 -25.22 18.98
CA LYS A 22 -6.57 -25.05 20.40
C LYS A 22 -6.73 -23.56 20.82
N THR A 23 -7.97 -23.08 20.93
CA THR A 23 -8.25 -21.75 21.50
C THR A 23 -8.29 -21.81 23.03
N ALA A 24 -7.31 -21.18 23.67
CA ALA A 24 -7.19 -21.08 25.12
C ALA A 24 -8.03 -19.92 25.69
N SER A 25 -8.12 -19.87 27.03
CA SER A 25 -8.29 -18.64 27.85
C SER A 25 -7.49 -17.47 27.24
N PRO A 26 -7.78 -16.17 27.53
CA PRO A 26 -6.86 -15.08 27.16
C PRO A 26 -5.43 -15.52 27.45
N ASP A 27 -4.59 -15.55 26.41
CA ASP A 27 -3.28 -16.16 26.48
C ASP A 27 -2.51 -15.54 27.66
N ALA A 28 -1.66 -16.33 28.33
CA ALA A 28 -0.93 -15.88 29.51
C ALA A 28 -0.28 -14.48 29.39
N PRO A 29 0.21 -14.04 28.20
CA PRO A 29 0.69 -12.68 28.00
C PRO A 29 -0.39 -11.58 28.14
N SER A 30 -1.61 -11.75 27.64
CA SER A 30 -2.69 -10.76 27.79
C SER A 30 -3.08 -10.58 29.26
N ALA A 31 -3.18 -11.68 30.01
CA ALA A 31 -3.45 -11.63 31.44
C ALA A 31 -2.33 -10.92 32.22
N GLN A 32 -1.08 -11.04 31.78
CA GLN A 32 0.05 -10.34 32.37
C GLN A 32 0.02 -8.83 32.10
N VAL A 33 -0.40 -8.39 30.91
CA VAL A 33 -0.65 -6.96 30.62
C VAL A 33 -1.71 -6.41 31.57
N ASP A 34 -2.84 -7.11 31.73
CA ASP A 34 -3.90 -6.70 32.65
C ASP A 34 -3.41 -6.62 34.11
N ALA A 35 -2.55 -7.55 34.54
CA ALA A 35 -1.98 -7.54 35.89
C ALA A 35 -1.03 -6.35 36.12
N LEU A 36 -0.23 -5.98 35.11
CA LEU A 36 0.64 -4.80 35.14
C LEU A 36 -0.17 -3.50 35.21
N LEU A 37 -1.23 -3.39 34.41
CA LEU A 37 -2.13 -2.25 34.44
C LEU A 37 -2.89 -2.15 35.76
N ALA A 38 -3.33 -3.27 36.34
CA ALA A 38 -3.96 -3.27 37.66
C ALA A 38 -3.04 -2.74 38.76
N ARG A 39 -1.73 -3.05 38.70
CA ARG A 39 -0.74 -2.45 39.62
C ARG A 39 -0.58 -0.95 39.37
N PHE A 40 -0.54 -0.54 38.11
CA PHE A 40 -0.45 0.86 37.72
C PHE A 40 -1.63 1.69 38.23
N TRP A 41 -2.86 1.19 38.08
CA TRP A 41 -4.07 1.83 38.60
C TRP A 41 -4.04 1.96 40.12
N LYS A 42 -3.62 0.91 40.84
CA LYS A 42 -3.48 0.93 42.30
C LYS A 42 -2.47 1.98 42.78
N GLN A 43 -1.35 2.14 42.07
CA GLN A 43 -0.35 3.16 42.39
C GLN A 43 -0.88 4.59 42.17
N ARG A 44 -1.74 4.78 41.16
CA ARG A 44 -2.36 6.06 40.83
C ARG A 44 -3.68 6.35 41.57
N GLY A 45 -4.22 5.39 42.31
CA GLY A 45 -5.48 5.55 43.02
C GLY A 45 -6.69 5.72 42.10
N VAL A 46 -6.66 5.09 40.92
CA VAL A 46 -7.74 5.15 39.92
C VAL A 46 -8.39 3.78 39.77
N GLU A 47 -9.67 3.77 39.39
CA GLU A 47 -10.41 2.55 39.09
C GLU A 47 -10.53 2.37 37.57
N PRO A 48 -10.50 1.12 37.07
CA PRO A 48 -10.70 0.87 35.64
C PRO A 48 -12.15 1.11 35.21
N ASN A 49 -12.32 1.55 33.96
CA ASN A 49 -13.63 1.72 33.34
C ASN A 49 -14.37 0.37 33.24
N PRO A 50 -15.71 0.31 33.20
CA PRO A 50 -16.43 -0.96 33.06
C PRO A 50 -16.13 -1.63 31.71
N VAL A 51 -16.38 -2.94 31.62
CA VAL A 51 -16.21 -3.71 30.38
C VAL A 51 -17.36 -3.37 29.42
N VAL A 52 -17.05 -3.16 28.14
CA VAL A 52 -18.07 -2.81 27.14
C VAL A 52 -18.93 -4.00 26.75
N ASP A 53 -20.14 -3.71 26.28
CA ASP A 53 -21.02 -4.69 25.64
C ASP A 53 -20.47 -5.21 24.30
N ASP A 54 -21.12 -6.23 23.75
CA ASP A 54 -20.67 -6.89 22.53
C ASP A 54 -20.80 -6.01 21.28
N ALA A 55 -21.80 -5.13 21.21
CA ALA A 55 -22.00 -4.24 20.08
C ALA A 55 -20.88 -3.19 20.00
N THR A 56 -20.52 -2.61 21.15
CA THR A 56 -19.42 -1.66 21.29
C THR A 56 -18.09 -2.33 20.99
N PHE A 57 -17.82 -3.52 21.54
CA PHE A 57 -16.62 -4.29 21.24
C PHE A 57 -16.51 -4.60 19.74
N LEU A 58 -17.60 -5.09 19.13
CA LEU A 58 -17.66 -5.45 17.72
C LEU A 58 -17.28 -4.26 16.84
N ARG A 59 -17.93 -3.10 17.04
CA ARG A 59 -17.64 -1.91 16.25
C ARG A 59 -16.18 -1.47 16.43
N ARG A 60 -15.69 -1.44 17.68
CA ARG A 60 -14.32 -1.04 18.00
C ARG A 60 -13.28 -1.92 17.30
N ILE A 61 -13.40 -3.25 17.43
CA ILE A 61 -12.39 -4.15 16.87
C ILE A 61 -12.40 -4.14 15.33
N TYR A 62 -13.57 -3.99 14.71
CA TYR A 62 -13.67 -3.80 13.26
C TYR A 62 -12.98 -2.50 12.81
N LEU A 63 -13.18 -1.40 13.53
CA LEU A 63 -12.52 -0.13 13.20
C LEU A 63 -11.00 -0.20 13.43
N ASP A 64 -10.52 -0.84 14.51
CA ASP A 64 -9.10 -0.91 14.85
C ASP A 64 -8.30 -1.93 14.03
N VAL A 65 -8.93 -3.02 13.58
CA VAL A 65 -8.27 -4.09 12.83
C VAL A 65 -8.59 -4.00 11.34
N ALA A 66 -9.88 -3.95 11.00
CA ALA A 66 -10.35 -3.96 9.62
C ALA A 66 -10.45 -2.55 9.02
N GLY A 67 -10.43 -1.48 9.81
CA GLY A 67 -10.48 -0.10 9.31
C GLY A 67 -11.83 0.31 8.72
N ARG A 68 -12.90 -0.41 9.03
CA ARG A 68 -14.27 -0.12 8.58
C ARG A 68 -15.26 -0.59 9.63
N ILE A 69 -16.51 -0.14 9.54
CA ILE A 69 -17.61 -0.75 10.31
C ILE A 69 -17.92 -2.18 9.80
N PRO A 70 -18.48 -3.06 10.64
CA PRO A 70 -19.04 -4.33 10.17
C PRO A 70 -20.27 -4.10 9.28
N THR A 71 -20.53 -5.03 8.37
CA THR A 71 -21.79 -5.07 7.62
C THR A 71 -22.96 -5.41 8.54
N VAL A 72 -24.20 -5.25 8.04
CA VAL A 72 -25.40 -5.65 8.78
C VAL A 72 -25.38 -7.14 9.10
N GLU A 73 -24.94 -7.97 8.15
CA GLU A 73 -24.86 -9.42 8.27
C GLU A 73 -23.79 -9.84 9.28
N GLU A 74 -22.59 -9.25 9.21
CA GLU A 74 -21.51 -9.46 10.19
C GLU A 74 -21.99 -9.08 11.60
N THR A 75 -22.70 -7.95 11.72
CA THR A 75 -23.25 -7.47 13.00
C THR A 75 -24.28 -8.44 13.57
N ARG A 76 -25.27 -8.84 12.76
CA ARG A 76 -26.31 -9.79 13.19
C ARG A 76 -25.71 -11.14 13.59
N ALA A 77 -24.76 -11.65 12.81
CA ALA A 77 -24.11 -12.92 13.09
C ALA A 77 -23.36 -12.89 14.44
N PHE A 78 -22.58 -11.83 14.70
CA PHE A 78 -21.81 -11.72 15.94
C PHE A 78 -22.68 -11.51 17.19
N LEU A 79 -23.74 -10.69 17.08
CA LEU A 79 -24.65 -10.45 18.20
C LEU A 79 -25.51 -11.67 18.52
N ALA A 80 -25.83 -12.51 17.52
CA ALA A 80 -26.55 -13.76 17.73
C ALA A 80 -25.66 -14.84 18.38
N ASP A 81 -24.35 -14.83 18.15
CA ASP A 81 -23.43 -15.81 18.73
C ASP A 81 -23.37 -15.69 20.27
N GLN A 82 -23.64 -16.80 20.96
CA GLN A 82 -23.61 -16.92 22.43
C GLN A 82 -22.32 -17.57 22.93
N SER A 83 -21.36 -17.87 22.04
CA SER A 83 -20.09 -18.47 22.41
C SER A 83 -19.30 -17.53 23.35
N PRO A 84 -18.79 -18.03 24.49
CA PRO A 84 -17.93 -17.23 25.37
C PRO A 84 -16.57 -16.87 24.72
N LYS A 85 -16.25 -17.45 23.56
CA LYS A 85 -15.01 -17.24 22.82
C LYS A 85 -15.19 -16.35 21.58
N LYS A 86 -16.40 -15.85 21.30
CA LYS A 86 -16.68 -15.11 20.05
C LYS A 86 -15.78 -13.90 19.84
N ARG A 87 -15.43 -13.17 20.90
CA ARG A 87 -14.52 -12.01 20.84
C ARG A 87 -13.12 -12.40 20.37
N ALA A 88 -12.54 -13.43 20.98
CA ALA A 88 -11.21 -13.94 20.61
C ALA A 88 -11.21 -14.50 19.17
N ALA A 89 -12.24 -15.26 18.81
CA ALA A 89 -12.40 -15.80 17.45
C ALA A 89 -12.54 -14.68 16.40
N LEU A 90 -13.26 -13.60 16.72
CA LEU A 90 -13.38 -12.44 15.84
C LEU A 90 -12.03 -11.70 15.69
N ILE A 91 -11.27 -11.52 16.78
CA ILE A 91 -9.94 -10.91 16.72
C ILE A 91 -9.04 -11.70 15.76
N ASP A 92 -9.02 -13.04 15.87
CA ASP A 92 -8.23 -13.89 14.99
C ASP A 92 -8.68 -13.77 13.53
N ALA A 93 -9.98 -13.87 13.28
CA ALA A 93 -10.54 -13.74 11.94
C ALA A 93 -10.21 -12.40 11.28
N LEU A 94 -10.28 -11.30 12.03
CA LEU A 94 -9.98 -9.97 11.50
C LEU A 94 -8.47 -9.79 11.24
N LEU A 95 -7.60 -10.24 12.13
CA LEU A 95 -6.14 -10.14 11.95
C LEU A 95 -5.65 -10.96 10.74
N ASP A 96 -6.34 -12.05 10.41
CA ASP A 96 -6.00 -12.91 9.26
C ASP A 96 -6.71 -12.48 7.96
N SER A 97 -7.49 -11.39 7.98
CA SER A 97 -8.27 -10.92 6.83
C SER A 97 -7.53 -9.94 5.89
N GLU A 98 -8.04 -9.79 4.66
CA GLU A 98 -7.63 -8.70 3.74
C GLU A 98 -7.99 -7.31 4.27
N ALA A 99 -8.99 -7.21 5.16
CA ALA A 99 -9.35 -5.95 5.78
C ALA A 99 -8.22 -5.44 6.69
N TYR A 100 -7.53 -6.33 7.41
CA TYR A 100 -6.30 -6.00 8.13
C TYR A 100 -5.23 -5.45 7.19
N VAL A 101 -4.98 -6.11 6.06
CA VAL A 101 -3.98 -5.69 5.08
C VAL A 101 -4.29 -4.29 4.56
N SER A 102 -5.53 -4.03 4.17
CA SER A 102 -5.98 -2.72 3.70
C SER A 102 -5.78 -1.63 4.76
N HIS A 103 -6.20 -1.90 5.99
CA HIS A 103 -6.15 -0.93 7.06
C HIS A 103 -4.71 -0.62 7.51
N TYR A 104 -3.91 -1.66 7.77
CA TYR A 104 -2.53 -1.50 8.22
C TYR A 104 -1.62 -0.99 7.10
N TYR A 105 -1.96 -1.24 5.83
CA TYR A 105 -1.29 -0.58 4.72
C TYR A 105 -1.43 0.94 4.81
N ASN A 106 -2.62 1.49 5.07
CA ASN A 106 -2.80 2.95 5.17
C ASN A 106 -1.99 3.56 6.32
N TYR A 107 -1.87 2.83 7.44
CA TYR A 107 -1.02 3.21 8.57
C TYR A 107 0.47 3.23 8.18
N TRP A 108 0.95 2.15 7.57
CA TRP A 108 2.35 2.07 7.12
C TRP A 108 2.66 3.00 5.95
N ALA A 109 1.69 3.28 5.08
CA ALA A 109 1.85 4.22 3.99
C ALA A 109 2.16 5.63 4.50
N ASP A 110 1.62 6.00 5.66
CA ASP A 110 1.93 7.28 6.33
C ASP A 110 3.37 7.31 6.83
N ILE A 111 3.71 6.32 7.63
CA ILE A 111 5.01 6.20 8.29
C ILE A 111 6.13 6.09 7.27
N LEU A 112 5.89 5.32 6.21
CA LEU A 112 6.87 5.05 5.16
C LEU A 112 6.82 6.08 4.02
N ARG A 113 5.93 7.08 4.08
CA ARG A 113 5.75 8.14 3.08
C ARG A 113 5.54 7.59 1.67
N ILE A 114 4.61 6.64 1.53
CA ILE A 114 4.29 6.03 0.23
C ILE A 114 3.44 7.00 -0.60
N ASN A 115 4.07 7.60 -1.60
CA ASN A 115 3.47 8.68 -2.40
C ASN A 115 3.53 8.38 -3.91
N GLN A 116 2.37 8.11 -4.52
CA GLN A 116 2.21 7.87 -5.96
C GLN A 116 2.15 9.16 -6.79
N GLN A 117 2.01 10.33 -6.17
CA GLN A 117 2.00 11.62 -6.86
C GLN A 117 3.41 12.16 -7.12
N GLN A 118 4.39 11.77 -6.30
CA GLN A 118 5.79 12.13 -6.52
C GLN A 118 6.28 11.49 -7.83
N GLY A 119 6.63 12.34 -8.79
CA GLY A 119 6.90 11.95 -10.16
C GLY A 119 8.10 11.01 -10.34
N GLY A 120 8.07 10.27 -11.45
CA GLY A 120 9.14 9.37 -11.87
C GLY A 120 8.94 7.93 -11.38
N GLY A 121 9.29 6.96 -12.23
CA GLY A 121 9.14 5.54 -11.91
C GLY A 121 7.68 5.09 -11.86
N GLN A 122 6.99 5.09 -13.01
CA GLN A 122 5.58 4.64 -13.15
C GLN A 122 5.28 3.26 -12.51
N ASN A 123 6.31 2.48 -12.20
CA ASN A 123 6.20 1.12 -11.68
C ASN A 123 6.86 0.93 -10.30
N VAL A 124 7.69 1.86 -9.81
CA VAL A 124 8.39 1.70 -8.52
C VAL A 124 7.42 1.83 -7.36
N VAL A 125 6.65 2.92 -7.30
CA VAL A 125 5.72 3.13 -6.20
C VAL A 125 4.61 2.08 -6.18
N PRO A 126 3.98 1.70 -7.31
CA PRO A 126 3.02 0.59 -7.30
C PRO A 126 3.62 -0.76 -6.83
N ALA A 127 4.84 -1.10 -7.24
CA ALA A 127 5.53 -2.29 -6.73
C ALA A 127 5.81 -2.19 -5.22
N TYR A 128 6.17 -1.00 -4.74
CA TYR A 128 6.37 -0.74 -3.31
C TYR A 128 5.09 -0.90 -2.49
N ILE A 129 3.96 -0.40 -3.01
CA ILE A 129 2.63 -0.62 -2.42
C ILE A 129 2.33 -2.11 -2.30
N GLN A 130 2.55 -2.86 -3.39
CA GLN A 130 2.29 -4.29 -3.39
C GLN A 130 3.23 -5.03 -2.44
N TYR A 131 4.51 -4.65 -2.37
CA TYR A 131 5.49 -5.20 -1.43
C TYR A 131 5.02 -5.02 0.02
N VAL A 132 4.61 -3.81 0.42
CA VAL A 132 4.13 -3.55 1.78
C VAL A 132 2.85 -4.33 2.08
N LYS A 133 1.89 -4.36 1.14
CA LYS A 133 0.66 -5.17 1.30
C LYS A 133 0.97 -6.67 1.44
N ASN A 134 1.89 -7.20 0.65
CA ASN A 134 2.29 -8.61 0.73
C ASN A 134 2.99 -8.90 2.06
N ALA A 135 3.91 -8.04 2.51
CA ALA A 135 4.58 -8.19 3.80
C ALA A 135 3.56 -8.24 4.96
N LEU A 136 2.50 -7.43 4.92
CA LEU A 136 1.41 -7.46 5.91
C LEU A 136 0.56 -8.73 5.80
N ARG A 137 0.23 -9.15 4.58
CA ARG A 137 -0.57 -10.35 4.31
C ARG A 137 0.12 -11.62 4.80
N GLU A 138 1.39 -11.76 4.45
CA GLU A 138 2.26 -12.88 4.84
C GLU A 138 2.70 -12.82 6.30
N ASN A 139 2.33 -11.76 7.02
CA ASN A 139 2.75 -11.50 8.40
C ASN A 139 4.28 -11.57 8.55
N LYS A 140 5.00 -10.92 7.62
CA LYS A 140 6.46 -10.85 7.63
C LYS A 140 6.93 -10.28 8.97
N PRO A 141 7.88 -10.95 9.67
CA PRO A 141 8.48 -10.42 10.89
C PRO A 141 8.94 -8.97 10.69
N TYR A 142 8.60 -8.09 11.63
CA TYR A 142 8.86 -6.66 11.47
C TYR A 142 10.35 -6.33 11.30
N ASP A 143 11.23 -7.04 12.00
CA ASP A 143 12.68 -6.93 11.83
C ASP A 143 13.11 -7.29 10.40
N GLN A 144 12.57 -8.35 9.81
CA GLN A 144 12.84 -8.71 8.42
C GLN A 144 12.24 -7.70 7.44
N PHE A 145 11.03 -7.21 7.70
CA PHE A 145 10.41 -6.17 6.89
C PHE A 145 11.28 -4.92 6.83
N VAL A 146 11.84 -4.48 7.97
CA VAL A 146 12.75 -3.33 8.02
C VAL A 146 14.09 -3.62 7.34
N ARG A 147 14.67 -4.82 7.53
CA ARG A 147 15.90 -5.21 6.83
C ARG A 147 15.72 -5.12 5.31
N ASP A 148 14.64 -5.69 4.77
CA ASP A 148 14.34 -5.65 3.34
C ASP A 148 14.22 -4.23 2.79
N LEU A 149 13.69 -3.27 3.57
CA LEU A 149 13.60 -1.86 3.17
C LEU A 149 14.97 -1.18 3.16
N VAL A 150 15.78 -1.41 4.21
CA VAL A 150 17.09 -0.78 4.39
C VAL A 150 18.14 -1.36 3.44
N THR A 151 18.05 -2.63 3.06
CA THR A 151 19.01 -3.27 2.14
C THR A 151 18.49 -3.35 0.71
N ALA A 152 17.43 -2.61 0.39
CA ALA A 152 16.76 -2.71 -0.90
C ALA A 152 17.66 -2.30 -2.07
N GLU A 153 17.97 -3.26 -2.95
CA GLU A 153 18.64 -3.06 -4.23
C GLU A 153 17.85 -3.71 -5.38
N GLY A 154 18.24 -3.39 -6.62
CA GLY A 154 17.65 -3.94 -7.83
C GLY A 154 16.64 -3.01 -8.52
N GLY A 155 15.95 -3.54 -9.51
CA GLY A 155 14.89 -2.85 -10.25
C GLY A 155 13.54 -2.88 -9.53
N GLY A 156 12.67 -1.90 -9.80
CA GLY A 156 11.34 -1.83 -9.16
C GLY A 156 10.41 -3.00 -9.49
N TYR A 157 10.71 -3.70 -10.58
CA TYR A 157 10.07 -4.94 -11.01
C TYR A 157 10.60 -6.20 -10.28
N GLU A 158 11.83 -6.15 -9.80
CA GLU A 158 12.48 -7.26 -9.10
C GLU A 158 12.27 -7.17 -7.58
N ASN A 159 12.34 -5.96 -7.05
CA ASN A 159 12.28 -5.68 -5.63
C ASN A 159 11.44 -4.44 -5.35
N GLY A 160 10.19 -4.62 -4.93
CA GLY A 160 9.31 -3.49 -4.59
C GLY A 160 9.81 -2.65 -3.41
N ALA A 161 10.65 -3.22 -2.52
CA ALA A 161 11.18 -2.52 -1.35
C ALA A 161 12.06 -1.32 -1.73
N ILE A 162 12.60 -1.25 -2.97
CA ILE A 162 13.40 -0.11 -3.43
C ILE A 162 12.62 1.22 -3.39
N GLY A 163 11.28 1.15 -3.35
CA GLY A 163 10.44 2.33 -3.15
C GLY A 163 10.77 3.10 -1.87
N TYR A 164 11.36 2.43 -0.87
CA TYR A 164 11.85 3.04 0.36
C TYR A 164 12.90 4.12 0.12
N TYR A 165 13.88 3.85 -0.75
CA TYR A 165 14.87 4.85 -1.17
C TYR A 165 14.29 5.82 -2.21
N TYR A 166 13.38 5.33 -3.05
CA TYR A 166 12.76 6.14 -4.10
C TYR A 166 12.00 7.37 -3.56
N ARG A 167 11.36 7.25 -2.39
CA ARG A 167 10.63 8.35 -1.75
C ARG A 167 11.50 9.58 -1.45
N ASP A 168 12.80 9.38 -1.23
CA ASP A 168 13.78 10.42 -0.89
C ASP A 168 14.82 10.54 -2.02
N ARG A 169 14.39 10.34 -3.27
CA ARG A 169 15.28 10.30 -4.43
C ARG A 169 16.13 11.57 -4.53
N GLY A 170 17.44 11.38 -4.50
CA GLY A 170 18.41 12.48 -4.59
C GLY A 170 18.70 13.16 -3.25
N MET A 171 18.13 12.67 -2.15
CA MET A 171 18.24 13.21 -0.81
C MET A 171 18.68 12.12 0.20
N PRO A 172 19.90 11.57 0.06
CA PRO A 172 20.37 10.46 0.90
C PRO A 172 20.46 10.80 2.39
N LEU A 173 20.77 12.06 2.72
CA LEU A 173 20.84 12.53 4.10
C LEU A 173 19.44 12.56 4.75
N ASP A 174 18.44 13.04 4.03
CA ASP A 174 17.05 13.08 4.50
C ASP A 174 16.48 11.66 4.65
N ASN A 175 16.85 10.75 3.75
CA ASN A 175 16.51 9.33 3.88
C ASN A 175 17.05 8.72 5.18
N MET A 176 18.32 9.01 5.53
CA MET A 176 18.91 8.54 6.79
C MET A 176 18.18 9.13 8.00
N ALA A 177 17.92 10.44 8.01
CA ALA A 177 17.20 11.11 9.10
C ALA A 177 15.81 10.48 9.33
N ASN A 178 15.04 10.29 8.24
CA ASN A 178 13.74 9.65 8.28
C ASN A 178 13.82 8.18 8.72
N THR A 179 14.84 7.44 8.30
CA THR A 179 15.05 6.03 8.70
C THR A 179 15.22 5.90 10.20
N ILE A 180 16.05 6.75 10.80
CA ILE A 180 16.31 6.75 12.25
C ILE A 180 15.06 7.19 13.01
N ARG A 181 14.35 8.21 12.53
CA ARG A 181 13.09 8.67 13.15
C ARG A 181 12.02 7.58 13.14
N VAL A 182 11.83 6.90 12.01
CA VAL A 182 10.80 5.87 11.87
C VAL A 182 11.11 4.63 12.74
N PHE A 183 12.34 4.12 12.65
CA PHE A 183 12.67 2.81 13.23
C PHE A 183 13.32 2.87 14.61
N LEU A 184 14.00 3.96 14.95
CA LEU A 184 14.66 4.16 16.24
C LEU A 184 14.02 5.27 17.08
N GLY A 185 13.01 5.96 16.55
CA GLY A 185 12.29 7.01 17.28
C GLY A 185 13.19 8.17 17.70
N THR A 186 14.25 8.46 16.95
CA THR A 186 15.20 9.53 17.27
C THR A 186 15.21 10.54 16.13
N ARG A 187 15.11 11.83 16.47
CA ARG A 187 15.14 12.93 15.51
C ARG A 187 16.56 13.46 15.34
N LEU A 188 17.10 13.33 14.14
CA LEU A 188 18.44 13.83 13.78
C LEU A 188 18.40 14.88 12.67
N GLU A 189 17.22 15.32 12.23
CA GLU A 189 17.06 16.27 11.13
C GLU A 189 17.81 17.57 11.42
N CYS A 190 17.74 18.11 12.65
CA CYS A 190 18.49 19.32 13.01
C CYS A 190 20.02 19.08 12.98
N ALA A 191 20.46 17.87 13.35
CA ALA A 191 21.86 17.46 13.36
C ALA A 191 22.50 17.47 11.96
N GLN A 192 21.72 17.48 10.88
CA GLN A 192 22.24 17.59 9.52
C GLN A 192 23.04 18.88 9.27
N CYS A 193 22.64 19.99 9.88
CA CYS A 193 23.22 21.32 9.66
C CYS A 193 24.01 21.85 10.88
N HIS A 194 23.67 21.45 12.09
CA HIS A 194 24.35 21.85 13.33
C HIS A 194 24.06 20.87 14.45
N ASN A 195 24.87 20.82 15.52
CA ASN A 195 24.55 20.01 16.70
C ASN A 195 23.13 20.25 17.20
N HIS A 196 22.41 19.19 17.53
CA HIS A 196 21.00 19.25 17.90
C HIS A 196 20.79 20.23 19.08
N PRO A 197 19.82 21.15 19.00
CA PRO A 197 19.69 22.22 20.00
C PRO A 197 19.08 21.75 21.33
N PHE A 198 18.35 20.64 21.31
CA PHE A 198 17.59 20.12 22.47
C PHE A 198 17.93 18.66 22.82
N ASP A 199 18.95 18.09 22.17
CA ASP A 199 19.38 16.70 22.36
C ASP A 199 20.91 16.65 22.25
N LYS A 200 21.53 15.57 22.71
CA LYS A 200 23.00 15.42 22.77
C LYS A 200 23.66 15.19 21.41
N TRP A 201 22.88 14.88 20.37
CA TRP A 201 23.40 14.47 19.07
C TRP A 201 24.15 15.60 18.35
N THR A 202 25.35 15.30 17.89
CA THR A 202 26.18 16.25 17.16
C THR A 202 25.95 16.16 15.65
N GLN A 203 26.42 17.18 14.91
CA GLN A 203 26.46 17.09 13.46
C GLN A 203 27.35 15.92 13.00
N MET A 204 28.46 15.66 13.69
CA MET A 204 29.33 14.51 13.40
C MET A 204 28.59 13.18 13.51
N ASP A 205 27.81 12.97 14.57
CA ASP A 205 27.01 11.76 14.79
C ASP A 205 26.04 11.50 13.63
N PHE A 206 25.42 12.56 13.10
CA PHE A 206 24.56 12.45 11.94
C PHE A 206 25.31 11.96 10.69
N TYR A 207 26.48 12.52 10.40
CA TYR A 207 27.26 12.12 9.22
C TYR A 207 27.86 10.70 9.38
N HIS A 208 28.20 10.29 10.60
CA HIS A 208 28.54 8.90 10.91
C HIS A 208 27.41 7.94 10.54
N MET A 209 26.17 8.26 10.90
CA MET A 209 25.01 7.44 10.53
C MET A 209 24.76 7.48 9.02
N ALA A 210 24.79 8.67 8.41
CA ALA A 210 24.54 8.85 6.98
C ALA A 210 25.47 8.00 6.11
N SER A 211 26.73 7.82 6.53
CA SER A 211 27.71 7.01 5.79
C SER A 211 27.38 5.53 5.63
N PHE A 212 26.41 4.97 6.39
CA PHE A 212 25.94 3.60 6.15
C PHE A 212 25.17 3.46 4.83
N SER A 213 24.31 4.42 4.49
CA SER A 213 23.46 4.36 3.29
C SER A 213 23.83 5.38 2.21
N TYR A 214 24.83 6.23 2.44
CA TYR A 214 25.24 7.28 1.49
C TYR A 214 25.65 6.74 0.11
N GLY A 215 26.12 5.49 0.05
CA GLY A 215 26.45 4.77 -1.17
C GLY A 215 25.26 4.32 -2.00
N VAL A 216 24.03 4.42 -1.49
CA VAL A 216 22.82 4.06 -2.22
C VAL A 216 22.55 5.11 -3.30
N THR A 217 22.43 4.66 -4.54
CA THR A 217 22.14 5.52 -5.68
C THR A 217 20.95 5.02 -6.47
N ILE A 218 20.12 5.95 -6.92
CA ILE A 218 18.98 5.67 -7.79
C ILE A 218 19.35 6.09 -9.20
N GLN A 219 19.56 5.11 -10.07
CA GLN A 219 19.96 5.32 -11.44
C GLN A 219 18.84 4.85 -12.37
N GLY A 220 18.69 5.52 -13.53
CA GLY A 220 18.02 4.87 -14.64
C GLY A 220 18.88 3.70 -15.14
N GLN A 221 18.29 2.76 -15.88
CA GLN A 221 18.89 1.51 -16.39
C GLN A 221 20.12 1.65 -17.33
N ARG A 222 20.90 2.73 -17.25
CA ARG A 222 22.03 3.05 -18.14
C ARG A 222 23.15 1.99 -18.16
N ASN A 223 23.22 1.06 -17.21
CA ASN A 223 24.43 0.26 -16.99
C ASN A 223 24.58 -0.98 -17.88
N ALA A 224 23.51 -1.70 -18.27
CA ALA A 224 23.66 -2.82 -19.23
C ALA A 224 23.97 -2.34 -20.66
N MET A 225 23.56 -1.10 -20.99
CA MET A 225 23.70 -0.52 -22.33
C MET A 225 24.89 0.45 -22.46
N SER A 226 25.55 0.81 -21.35
CA SER A 226 26.71 1.70 -21.36
C SER A 226 27.89 1.08 -22.10
N ASP A 227 28.09 -0.22 -21.94
CA ASP A 227 29.23 -0.92 -22.55
C ASP A 227 29.07 -0.99 -24.06
N VAL A 228 27.84 -1.21 -24.54
CA VAL A 228 27.53 -1.22 -25.96
C VAL A 228 27.64 0.19 -26.55
N GLN A 229 27.16 1.22 -25.85
CA GLN A 229 27.35 2.61 -26.25
C GLN A 229 28.83 3.02 -26.27
N GLN A 230 29.62 2.62 -25.28
CA GLN A 230 31.06 2.86 -25.24
C GLN A 230 31.76 2.14 -26.41
N THR A 231 31.35 0.91 -26.71
CA THR A 231 31.87 0.14 -27.84
C THR A 231 31.60 0.83 -29.17
N ILE A 232 30.37 1.30 -29.41
CA ILE A 232 30.03 2.08 -30.62
C ILE A 232 30.84 3.37 -30.69
N GLN A 233 30.97 4.07 -29.56
CA GLN A 233 31.67 5.34 -29.51
C GLN A 233 33.17 5.18 -29.85
N ARG A 234 33.81 4.15 -29.29
CA ARG A 234 35.23 3.82 -29.46
C ARG A 234 35.56 3.17 -30.80
N ASN A 235 34.58 2.59 -31.50
CA ASN A 235 34.81 1.95 -32.80
C ASN A 235 35.24 2.99 -33.85
N THR A 236 36.45 2.87 -34.40
CA THR A 236 37.03 3.80 -35.38
C THR A 236 36.58 3.54 -36.81
N ASP A 237 36.03 2.36 -37.09
CA ASP A 237 35.64 1.92 -38.44
C ASP A 237 34.26 2.46 -38.85
N LEU A 238 33.49 3.00 -37.90
CA LEU A 238 32.17 3.59 -38.14
C LEU A 238 32.27 5.10 -38.42
N SER A 239 31.60 5.56 -39.46
CA SER A 239 31.41 6.99 -39.71
C SER A 239 30.55 7.65 -38.61
N ASN A 240 30.64 8.98 -38.48
CA ASN A 240 29.82 9.73 -37.52
C ASN A 240 28.31 9.53 -37.74
N GLN A 241 27.89 9.38 -39.00
CA GLN A 241 26.49 9.12 -39.34
C GLN A 241 26.06 7.72 -38.90
N GLU A 242 26.87 6.69 -39.16
CA GLU A 242 26.58 5.32 -38.71
C GLU A 242 26.56 5.23 -37.18
N LYS A 243 27.46 5.92 -36.48
CA LYS A 243 27.42 6.01 -35.01
C LYS A 243 26.14 6.67 -34.51
N SER A 244 25.62 7.66 -35.23
CA SER A 244 24.36 8.34 -34.88
C SER A 244 23.16 7.42 -35.09
N ASP A 245 23.11 6.74 -36.23
CA ASP A 245 22.00 5.83 -36.58
C ASP A 245 21.98 4.59 -35.67
N LEU A 246 23.15 4.06 -35.31
CA LEU A 246 23.26 2.99 -34.32
C LEU A 246 22.82 3.45 -32.94
N ARG A 247 23.23 4.63 -32.48
CA ARG A 247 22.75 5.18 -31.20
C ARG A 247 21.24 5.31 -31.17
N ARG A 248 20.62 5.75 -32.28
CA ARG A 248 19.16 5.84 -32.41
C ARG A 248 18.48 4.47 -32.39
N ALA A 249 19.02 3.49 -33.13
CA ALA A 249 18.51 2.13 -33.11
C ALA A 249 18.60 1.51 -31.70
N PHE A 250 19.75 1.66 -31.02
CA PHE A 250 19.93 1.24 -29.62
C PHE A 250 19.01 1.96 -28.65
N GLN A 251 18.72 3.22 -28.93
CA GLN A 251 17.73 3.97 -28.18
C GLN A 251 16.34 3.33 -28.30
N GLU A 252 15.92 2.88 -29.48
CA GLU A 252 14.66 2.16 -29.65
C GLU A 252 14.70 0.75 -29.04
N ILE A 253 15.84 0.03 -29.12
CA ILE A 253 16.03 -1.26 -28.42
C ILE A 253 15.89 -1.10 -26.90
N SER A 254 16.48 -0.05 -26.32
CA SER A 254 16.38 0.16 -24.87
C SER A 254 15.04 0.73 -24.42
N ARG A 255 14.25 1.32 -25.34
CA ARG A 255 13.08 2.14 -25.01
C ARG A 255 12.08 1.45 -24.06
N PRO A 256 11.69 0.18 -24.24
CA PRO A 256 10.76 -0.49 -23.34
C PRO A 256 11.28 -0.64 -21.90
N LEU A 257 12.60 -0.63 -21.71
CA LEU A 257 13.25 -0.89 -20.43
C LEU A 257 13.65 0.39 -19.66
N ARG A 258 13.62 1.56 -20.32
CA ARG A 258 14.07 2.85 -19.75
C ARG A 258 13.34 3.31 -18.51
N ASN A 259 12.11 2.84 -18.31
CA ASN A 259 11.25 3.29 -17.22
C ASN A 259 11.49 2.51 -15.92
N ASN A 260 12.38 1.52 -15.91
CA ASN A 260 12.79 0.87 -14.67
C ASN A 260 13.89 1.68 -13.97
N GLN A 261 13.65 2.03 -12.71
CA GLN A 261 14.67 2.63 -11.85
C GLN A 261 15.37 1.52 -11.11
N ILE A 262 16.69 1.64 -10.99
CA ILE A 262 17.52 0.68 -10.27
C ILE A 262 18.09 1.39 -9.05
N VAL A 263 17.94 0.76 -7.89
CA VAL A 263 18.68 1.10 -6.69
C VAL A 263 19.91 0.20 -6.64
N SER A 264 21.08 0.80 -6.46
CA SER A 264 22.33 0.07 -6.29
C SER A 264 23.14 0.68 -5.17
N TYR A 265 23.90 -0.16 -4.47
CA TYR A 265 24.74 0.27 -3.37
C TYR A 265 26.24 0.22 -3.72
N ASN A 266 26.96 1.29 -3.40
CA ASN A 266 28.41 1.32 -3.40
C ASN A 266 28.93 1.70 -2.01
N GLY A 267 29.33 0.70 -1.23
CA GLY A 267 29.78 0.88 0.15
C GLY A 267 31.11 1.62 0.34
N ASP A 268 31.86 1.89 -0.73
CA ASP A 268 33.06 2.74 -0.68
C ASP A 268 32.72 4.24 -0.64
N ARG A 269 31.47 4.62 -0.97
CA ARG A 269 31.03 6.01 -0.86
C ARG A 269 30.65 6.34 0.58
N LEU A 270 31.33 7.34 1.12
CA LEU A 270 31.10 7.91 2.43
C LEU A 270 30.42 9.27 2.34
N ALA A 271 29.66 9.64 3.36
CA ALA A 271 29.12 10.98 3.49
C ALA A 271 30.25 11.99 3.67
N GLU A 272 30.08 13.19 3.12
CA GLU A 272 31.02 14.29 3.21
C GLU A 272 30.43 15.40 4.07
N LEU A 273 31.22 15.92 5.01
CA LEU A 273 30.81 17.09 5.81
C LEU A 273 30.53 18.29 4.90
N PRO A 274 29.61 19.19 5.31
CA PRO A 274 29.25 20.32 4.48
C PRO A 274 30.42 21.31 4.37
N HIS A 275 30.40 22.12 3.31
CA HIS A 275 31.44 23.11 3.02
C HIS A 275 31.59 24.20 4.10
N ASP A 276 30.56 24.40 4.90
CA ASP A 276 30.44 25.36 6.00
C ASP A 276 30.50 24.68 7.38
N TYR A 277 31.01 23.44 7.46
CA TYR A 277 31.25 22.75 8.72
C TYR A 277 32.09 23.62 9.66
N LYS A 278 31.57 23.86 10.87
CA LYS A 278 32.05 24.93 11.78
C LYS A 278 32.73 24.42 13.06
N TYR A 279 32.82 23.10 13.24
CA TYR A 279 33.37 22.47 14.44
C TYR A 279 34.83 22.06 14.20
N ASP A 280 35.64 22.07 15.25
CA ASP A 280 37.09 21.86 15.17
C ASP A 280 37.51 20.39 15.09
N ASP A 281 36.56 19.45 15.17
CA ASP A 281 36.77 18.00 15.18
C ASP A 281 37.00 17.39 13.79
N ALA A 282 36.71 18.12 12.71
CA ALA A 282 36.98 17.71 11.34
C ALA A 282 37.05 18.90 10.38
N LYS A 283 37.56 18.68 9.16
CA LYS A 283 37.61 19.71 8.12
C LYS A 283 36.32 19.71 7.28
N PRO A 284 35.90 20.87 6.73
CA PRO A 284 34.85 20.90 5.72
C PRO A 284 35.16 19.96 4.54
N LYS A 285 34.13 19.26 4.02
CA LYS A 285 34.22 18.24 2.96
C LYS A 285 35.04 16.99 3.31
N GLU A 286 35.41 16.79 4.57
CA GLU A 286 36.01 15.55 5.01
C GLU A 286 35.01 14.39 4.88
N LYS A 287 35.49 13.23 4.44
CA LYS A 287 34.70 12.01 4.32
C LYS A 287 34.65 11.32 5.67
N ILE A 288 33.45 10.97 6.10
CA ILE A 288 33.21 10.45 7.46
C ILE A 288 32.95 8.95 7.40
N GLU A 289 33.68 8.18 8.20
CA GLU A 289 33.44 6.73 8.32
C GLU A 289 32.12 6.43 9.02
N ALA A 290 31.51 5.30 8.72
CA ALA A 290 30.22 4.94 9.31
C ALA A 290 30.39 4.55 10.79
N GLN A 291 29.56 5.12 11.67
CA GLN A 291 29.47 4.75 13.09
C GLN A 291 28.03 4.86 13.59
N THR A 292 27.67 4.02 14.55
CA THR A 292 26.33 3.96 15.13
C THR A 292 26.19 4.85 16.34
N ILE A 293 25.06 5.54 16.44
CA ILE A 293 24.73 6.42 17.58
C ILE A 293 24.35 5.65 18.87
N PHE A 294 24.07 4.35 18.77
CA PHE A 294 23.74 3.50 19.92
C PHE A 294 24.57 2.22 19.92
N GLY A 295 24.97 1.79 21.12
CA GLY A 295 25.63 0.51 21.32
C GLY A 295 26.97 0.39 20.60
N ALA A 296 27.39 -0.85 20.34
CA ALA A 296 28.60 -1.14 19.59
C ALA A 296 28.37 -1.00 18.08
N ASN A 297 29.39 -0.53 17.37
CA ASN A 297 29.39 -0.51 15.91
C ASN A 297 29.26 -1.94 15.34
N PRO A 298 28.52 -2.12 14.23
CA PRO A 298 28.47 -3.40 13.55
C PRO A 298 29.86 -3.79 13.01
N GLU A 299 30.16 -5.09 13.02
CA GLU A 299 31.39 -5.62 12.44
C GLU A 299 31.26 -5.62 10.90
N VAL A 300 31.78 -4.57 10.25
CA VAL A 300 31.74 -4.43 8.80
C VAL A 300 32.83 -5.29 8.16
N VAL A 301 32.45 -6.48 7.66
CA VAL A 301 33.37 -7.46 7.05
C VAL A 301 33.89 -7.00 5.67
N SER A 302 33.13 -6.16 4.96
CA SER A 302 33.55 -5.52 3.70
C SER A 302 32.71 -4.28 3.38
N PRO A 303 33.18 -3.35 2.52
CA PRO A 303 32.39 -2.18 2.11
C PRO A 303 31.02 -2.56 1.53
N GLY A 304 30.95 -3.59 0.68
CA GLY A 304 29.69 -4.07 0.10
C GLY A 304 28.69 -4.61 1.13
N ALA A 305 29.17 -5.14 2.27
CA ALA A 305 28.31 -5.64 3.35
C ALA A 305 27.85 -4.55 4.34
N LYS A 306 28.38 -3.33 4.25
CA LYS A 306 28.12 -2.25 5.24
C LYS A 306 26.63 -1.94 5.43
N LEU A 307 25.82 -1.98 4.37
CA LEU A 307 24.38 -1.71 4.45
C LEU A 307 23.63 -2.87 5.12
N ASP A 308 24.00 -4.12 4.81
CA ASP A 308 23.43 -5.31 5.46
C ASP A 308 23.76 -5.36 6.96
N GLU A 309 25.01 -5.06 7.32
CA GLU A 309 25.43 -5.03 8.72
C GLU A 309 24.75 -3.89 9.51
N TYR A 310 24.53 -2.74 8.87
CA TYR A 310 23.71 -1.67 9.43
C TYR A 310 22.26 -2.10 9.68
N ALA A 311 21.64 -2.77 8.72
CA ALA A 311 20.27 -3.26 8.85
C ALA A 311 20.15 -4.31 9.96
N LYS A 312 21.14 -5.21 10.10
CA LYS A 312 21.22 -6.18 11.21
C LYS A 312 21.38 -5.49 12.56
N TRP A 313 22.25 -4.49 12.67
CA TRP A 313 22.42 -3.70 13.89
C TRP A 313 21.13 -2.93 14.27
N MET A 314 20.48 -2.31 13.29
CA MET A 314 19.25 -1.54 13.54
C MET A 314 18.15 -2.44 14.07
N THR A 315 18.00 -3.63 13.48
CA THR A 315 16.91 -4.56 13.77
C THR A 315 17.25 -5.59 14.85
N SER A 316 18.41 -5.46 15.49
CA SER A 316 18.86 -6.37 16.54
C SER A 316 18.01 -6.23 17.81
N PRO A 317 17.69 -7.33 18.51
CA PRO A 317 17.02 -7.28 19.82
C PRO A 317 17.80 -6.50 20.89
N GLU A 318 19.11 -6.38 20.73
CA GLU A 318 20.02 -5.63 21.59
C GLU A 318 20.02 -4.12 21.30
N ASN A 319 19.44 -3.69 20.17
CA ASN A 319 19.26 -2.28 19.89
C ASN A 319 18.30 -1.65 20.91
N PRO A 320 18.71 -0.58 21.63
CA PRO A 320 17.92 -0.04 22.74
C PRO A 320 16.60 0.62 22.31
N ARG A 321 16.45 0.96 21.03
CA ARG A 321 15.29 1.71 20.52
C ARG A 321 14.36 0.87 19.65
N PHE A 322 14.91 0.08 18.73
CA PHE A 322 14.12 -0.58 17.67
C PHE A 322 12.87 -1.32 18.16
N THR A 323 13.06 -2.27 19.08
CA THR A 323 11.97 -3.08 19.63
C THR A 323 10.99 -2.24 20.44
N THR A 324 11.49 -1.31 21.25
CA THR A 324 10.67 -0.44 22.11
C THR A 324 9.76 0.47 21.27
N VAL A 325 10.29 1.02 20.17
CA VAL A 325 9.54 1.91 19.27
C VAL A 325 8.37 1.18 18.63
N ILE A 326 8.59 -0.02 18.05
CA ILE A 326 7.48 -0.77 17.43
C ILE A 326 6.48 -1.29 18.47
N ALA A 327 6.95 -1.77 19.62
CA ALA A 327 6.08 -2.22 20.71
C ALA A 327 5.17 -1.07 21.20
N ASN A 328 5.74 0.15 21.35
CA ASN A 328 5.01 1.33 21.76
C ASN A 328 4.04 1.85 20.67
N ARG A 329 4.42 1.80 19.39
CA ARG A 329 3.55 2.17 18.25
C ARG A 329 2.32 1.27 18.16
N LEU A 330 2.50 -0.05 18.30
CA LEU A 330 1.38 -0.99 18.27
C LEU A 330 0.51 -0.90 19.54
N PHE A 331 1.11 -0.61 20.70
CA PHE A 331 0.35 -0.31 21.91
C PHE A 331 -0.49 0.96 21.75
N LYS A 332 0.09 2.04 21.20
CA LYS A 332 -0.65 3.25 20.83
C LYS A 332 -1.80 2.95 19.89
N ARG A 333 -1.62 2.03 18.94
CA ARG A 333 -2.68 1.66 18.00
C ARG A 333 -3.88 1.03 18.71
N ALA A 334 -3.66 0.19 19.71
CA ALA A 334 -4.72 -0.46 20.47
C ALA A 334 -5.35 0.47 21.54
N MET A 335 -4.54 1.22 22.28
CA MET A 335 -4.99 2.00 23.43
C MET A 335 -5.25 3.48 23.11
N GLY A 336 -4.92 3.94 21.91
CA GLY A 336 -5.04 5.32 21.44
C GLY A 336 -3.86 6.23 21.81
N GLN A 337 -3.02 5.84 22.77
CA GLN A 337 -1.81 6.55 23.15
C GLN A 337 -0.71 5.58 23.56
N GLY A 338 0.54 5.91 23.22
CA GLY A 338 1.72 5.15 23.64
C GLY A 338 2.02 5.31 25.13
N LEU A 339 2.83 4.38 25.66
CA LEU A 339 3.48 4.56 26.96
C LEU A 339 4.58 5.61 26.91
N ILE A 340 5.12 5.85 25.72
CA ILE A 340 6.04 6.95 25.42
C ILE A 340 5.39 7.81 24.34
N GLU A 341 5.31 9.12 24.55
CA GLU A 341 4.87 10.10 23.57
C GLU A 341 5.85 11.28 23.53
N PRO A 342 6.12 11.84 22.34
CA PRO A 342 5.72 11.36 21.01
C PRO A 342 6.40 10.01 20.63
N VAL A 343 5.75 9.21 19.78
CA VAL A 343 6.24 7.86 19.39
C VAL A 343 7.50 7.85 18.52
N ASP A 344 7.92 9.00 18.02
CA ASP A 344 9.03 9.16 17.07
C ASP A 344 10.10 10.16 17.55
N GLU A 345 10.09 10.53 18.83
CA GLU A 345 11.09 11.39 19.46
C GLU A 345 11.33 10.96 20.91
N PHE A 346 12.20 9.98 21.04
CA PHE A 346 12.67 9.39 22.29
C PHE A 346 14.00 10.03 22.65
N LEU A 347 14.05 10.67 23.81
CA LEU A 347 15.27 11.16 24.45
C LEU A 347 15.84 10.09 25.38
N ASP A 348 17.09 10.25 25.82
CA ASP A 348 17.71 9.32 26.76
C ASP A 348 17.07 9.38 28.15
N GLU A 349 16.55 10.55 28.52
CA GLU A 349 15.82 10.80 29.76
C GLU A 349 14.34 10.43 29.67
N THR A 350 13.85 9.98 28.50
CA THR A 350 12.45 9.61 28.31
C THR A 350 12.10 8.39 29.16
N VAL A 351 11.18 8.57 30.10
CA VAL A 351 10.63 7.51 30.94
C VAL A 351 9.22 7.14 30.47
N PRO A 352 8.93 5.86 30.20
CA PRO A 352 7.58 5.42 29.87
C PRO A 352 6.60 5.70 31.02
N ALA A 353 5.34 5.99 30.70
CA ALA A 353 4.27 6.16 31.68
C ALA A 353 4.16 4.97 32.66
N SER A 354 4.40 3.75 32.16
CA SER A 354 4.56 2.55 32.98
C SER A 354 5.83 1.79 32.54
N PRO A 355 6.96 1.95 33.24
CA PRO A 355 8.22 1.30 32.87
C PRO A 355 8.13 -0.23 32.89
N GLU A 356 7.49 -0.81 33.92
CA GLU A 356 7.30 -2.27 34.01
C GLU A 356 6.48 -2.82 32.83
N LEU A 357 5.44 -2.10 32.40
CA LEU A 357 4.63 -2.52 31.27
C LEU A 357 5.41 -2.39 29.96
N MET A 358 6.13 -1.29 29.75
CA MET A 358 6.93 -1.09 28.54
C MET A 358 8.00 -2.19 28.41
N GLU A 359 8.68 -2.52 29.50
CA GLU A 359 9.67 -3.61 29.51
C GLU A 359 9.03 -4.96 29.14
N PHE A 360 7.88 -5.28 29.72
CA PHE A 360 7.17 -6.51 29.39
C PHE A 360 6.78 -6.56 27.90
N LEU A 361 6.20 -5.48 27.39
CA LEU A 361 5.77 -5.36 25.99
C LEU A 361 6.95 -5.50 25.02
N THR A 362 8.08 -4.85 25.30
CA THR A 362 9.32 -4.99 24.50
C THR A 362 9.81 -6.44 24.49
N ARG A 363 9.83 -7.12 25.64
CA ARG A 363 10.21 -8.54 25.71
C ARG A 363 9.24 -9.44 24.95
N GLN A 364 7.93 -9.17 24.98
CA GLN A 364 6.95 -9.95 24.22
C GLN A 364 7.12 -9.79 22.71
N MET A 365 7.46 -8.59 22.23
CA MET A 365 7.74 -8.38 20.80
C MET A 365 8.92 -9.25 20.33
N ILE A 366 9.99 -9.33 21.11
CA ILE A 366 11.13 -10.22 20.83
C ILE A 366 10.71 -11.69 20.92
N ALA A 367 9.95 -12.07 21.95
CA ALA A 367 9.50 -13.45 22.15
C ALA A 367 8.59 -13.96 21.02
N TYR A 368 7.80 -13.07 20.41
CA TYR A 368 7.00 -13.37 19.22
C TYR A 368 7.80 -13.35 17.92
N GLY A 369 9.12 -13.10 17.97
CA GLY A 369 9.95 -13.02 16.77
C GLY A 369 9.50 -11.88 15.84
N TYR A 370 9.10 -10.75 16.41
CA TYR A 370 8.60 -9.58 15.67
C TYR A 370 7.33 -9.82 14.85
N ASP A 371 6.52 -10.83 15.22
CA ASP A 371 5.18 -11.05 14.68
C ASP A 371 4.21 -9.97 15.20
N MET A 372 3.84 -9.04 14.31
CA MET A 372 2.94 -7.94 14.65
C MET A 372 1.51 -8.40 14.92
N LYS A 373 1.01 -9.42 14.21
CA LYS A 373 -0.36 -9.93 14.42
C LYS A 373 -0.47 -10.63 15.76
N ALA A 374 0.52 -11.43 16.17
CA ALA A 374 0.56 -12.05 17.49
C ALA A 374 0.61 -11.02 18.61
N TYR A 375 1.41 -9.95 18.44
CA TYR A 375 1.48 -8.86 19.39
C TYR A 375 0.15 -8.10 19.51
N LEU A 376 -0.52 -7.79 18.39
CA LEU A 376 -1.83 -7.15 18.37
C LEU A 376 -2.92 -8.05 18.97
N ARG A 377 -2.91 -9.35 18.65
CA ARG A 377 -3.80 -10.36 19.25
C ARG A 377 -3.69 -10.35 20.76
N MET A 378 -2.48 -10.28 21.31
CA MET A 378 -2.25 -10.17 22.76
C MET A 378 -2.92 -8.90 23.32
N LEU A 379 -2.74 -7.74 22.67
CA LEU A 379 -3.31 -6.47 23.14
C LEU A 379 -4.84 -6.46 23.09
N PHE A 380 -5.45 -6.91 21.99
CA PHE A 380 -6.90 -6.90 21.81
C PHE A 380 -7.64 -7.90 22.71
N ASN A 381 -6.96 -8.95 23.18
CA ASN A 381 -7.50 -9.89 24.16
C ASN A 381 -7.36 -9.43 25.63
N THR A 382 -6.74 -8.27 25.90
CA THR A 382 -6.69 -7.72 27.26
C THR A 382 -8.06 -7.24 27.72
N LYS A 383 -8.34 -7.33 29.02
CA LYS A 383 -9.51 -6.69 29.61
C LYS A 383 -9.41 -5.18 29.48
N ALA A 384 -8.21 -4.60 29.62
CA ALA A 384 -7.98 -3.17 29.44
C ALA A 384 -8.48 -2.66 28.08
N TYR A 385 -8.15 -3.33 26.97
CA TYR A 385 -8.66 -2.97 25.65
C TYR A 385 -10.18 -3.09 25.53
N GLN A 386 -10.81 -4.00 26.27
CA GLN A 386 -12.26 -4.25 26.20
C GLN A 386 -13.07 -3.43 27.22
N ARG A 387 -12.48 -2.39 27.83
CA ARG A 387 -13.18 -1.45 28.73
C ARG A 387 -13.70 -0.23 27.97
N GLU A 388 -14.68 0.47 28.54
CA GLU A 388 -15.21 1.71 27.96
C GLU A 388 -14.08 2.70 27.70
N ALA A 389 -14.16 3.42 26.57
CA ALA A 389 -13.13 4.39 26.24
C ALA A 389 -13.10 5.55 27.24
N VAL A 390 -11.90 6.08 27.46
CA VAL A 390 -11.68 7.30 28.23
C VAL A 390 -12.02 8.49 27.33
N SER A 391 -13.05 9.25 27.71
CA SER A 391 -13.51 10.45 27.01
C SER A 391 -13.06 11.76 27.68
N ALA A 392 -12.21 11.68 28.71
CA ALA A 392 -11.72 12.85 29.43
C ALA A 392 -10.71 13.62 28.57
N ASP A 393 -10.80 14.94 28.58
CA ASP A 393 -9.79 15.81 27.99
C ASP A 393 -8.48 15.65 28.78
N LEU A 394 -7.47 15.08 28.13
CA LEU A 394 -6.14 14.94 28.70
C LEU A 394 -5.37 16.25 28.49
N LEU A 395 -4.92 16.87 29.59
CA LEU A 395 -4.11 18.09 29.53
C LEU A 395 -2.67 17.75 29.16
N GLU A 396 -2.13 16.68 29.76
CA GLU A 396 -0.81 16.15 29.46
C GLU A 396 -0.91 14.67 29.08
N PRO A 397 -0.06 14.16 28.17
CA PRO A 397 -0.04 12.73 27.84
C PRO A 397 0.16 11.83 29.08
N THR A 398 0.85 12.32 30.11
CA THR A 398 1.12 11.58 31.36
C THR A 398 -0.11 11.38 32.24
N ASP A 399 -1.20 12.13 32.01
CA ASP A 399 -2.46 12.03 32.75
C ASP A 399 -3.24 10.77 32.39
N TYR A 400 -2.97 10.17 31.24
CA TYR A 400 -3.67 8.97 30.80
C TYR A 400 -3.33 7.77 31.69
N ALA A 401 -4.36 7.21 32.33
CA ALA A 401 -4.24 6.08 33.24
C ALA A 401 -4.47 4.71 32.60
N PHE A 402 -4.80 4.65 31.30
CA PHE A 402 -5.09 3.41 30.56
C PHE A 402 -6.22 2.57 31.19
N THR A 403 -7.24 3.22 31.79
CA THR A 403 -8.41 2.54 32.40
C THR A 403 -9.34 1.89 31.37
N GLY A 404 -9.18 2.27 30.11
CA GLY A 404 -9.72 1.73 28.87
C GLY A 404 -9.01 2.44 27.70
N PRO A 405 -9.25 2.11 26.42
CA PRO A 405 -8.68 2.84 25.28
C PRO A 405 -9.09 4.32 25.26
N LEU A 406 -8.38 5.19 24.56
CA LEU A 406 -8.85 6.55 24.32
C LEU A 406 -10.02 6.56 23.35
N LEU A 407 -11.00 7.42 23.63
CA LEU A 407 -12.05 7.77 22.68
C LEU A 407 -11.39 8.48 21.50
N ARG A 408 -11.48 7.89 20.31
CA ARG A 408 -10.82 8.43 19.10
C ARG A 408 -11.83 8.75 18.03
N ARG A 409 -11.57 9.82 17.28
CA ARG A 409 -12.27 10.04 16.03
C ARG A 409 -11.73 9.08 14.97
N MET A 410 -12.59 8.60 14.09
CA MET A 410 -12.21 7.78 12.95
C MET A 410 -11.32 8.59 11.99
N SER A 411 -10.29 7.94 11.44
CA SER A 411 -9.47 8.55 10.39
C SER A 411 -10.24 8.74 9.09
N ALA A 412 -9.70 9.54 8.17
CA ALA A 412 -10.27 9.72 6.84
C ALA A 412 -10.53 8.39 6.12
N GLU A 413 -9.56 7.47 6.19
CA GLU A 413 -9.66 6.13 5.62
C GLU A 413 -10.73 5.29 6.30
N GLN A 414 -10.84 5.34 7.63
CA GLN A 414 -11.87 4.59 8.35
C GLN A 414 -13.28 5.05 8.00
N ILE A 415 -13.48 6.36 7.85
CA ILE A 415 -14.78 6.92 7.45
C ILE A 415 -15.09 6.50 6.01
N TRP A 416 -14.15 6.69 5.09
CA TRP A 416 -14.31 6.30 3.68
C TRP A 416 -14.62 4.81 3.53
N ASP A 417 -13.83 3.95 4.16
CA ASP A 417 -13.98 2.50 4.09
C ASP A 417 -15.29 2.01 4.71
N SER A 418 -15.78 2.72 5.74
CA SER A 418 -17.11 2.47 6.30
C SER A 418 -18.23 2.86 5.33
N LEU A 419 -18.08 3.95 4.57
CA LEU A 419 -19.01 4.30 3.50
C LEU A 419 -18.96 3.29 2.34
N VAL A 420 -17.76 2.82 1.97
CA VAL A 420 -17.59 1.73 0.98
C VAL A 420 -18.34 0.48 1.43
N THR A 421 -18.32 0.14 2.72
CA THR A 421 -19.04 -1.01 3.29
C THR A 421 -20.56 -0.90 3.14
N LEU A 422 -21.10 0.32 3.18
CA LEU A 422 -22.53 0.59 3.00
C LEU A 422 -22.97 0.59 1.52
N VAL A 423 -22.01 0.73 0.61
CA VAL A 423 -22.25 0.93 -0.84
C VAL A 423 -21.92 -0.33 -1.64
N ASN A 424 -20.73 -0.88 -1.44
CA ASN A 424 -20.18 -1.98 -2.19
C ASN A 424 -20.42 -3.31 -1.44
N PRO A 425 -21.13 -4.29 -2.02
CA PRO A 425 -21.36 -5.59 -1.39
C PRO A 425 -20.11 -6.44 -1.18
N ASP A 426 -19.02 -6.12 -1.89
CA ASP A 426 -17.71 -6.69 -1.61
C ASP A 426 -16.73 -5.55 -1.32
N PRO A 427 -16.73 -5.02 -0.08
CA PRO A 427 -15.86 -3.92 0.27
C PRO A 427 -14.39 -4.34 0.27
N GLU A 428 -14.06 -5.64 0.37
CA GLU A 428 -12.68 -6.11 0.35
C GLU A 428 -12.15 -6.37 -1.07
N ALA A 429 -13.02 -6.33 -2.09
CA ALA A 429 -12.62 -6.44 -3.48
C ALA A 429 -11.53 -5.40 -3.82
N GLY A 430 -10.32 -5.92 -4.08
CA GLY A 430 -9.21 -5.10 -4.53
C GLY A 430 -9.37 -4.62 -5.98
N ASN A 431 -8.54 -3.66 -6.39
CA ASN A 431 -8.39 -3.32 -7.80
C ASN A 431 -7.51 -4.36 -8.51
N TRP A 432 -8.04 -5.56 -8.71
CA TRP A 432 -7.28 -6.67 -9.29
C TRP A 432 -6.78 -6.35 -10.71
N LYS A 433 -7.52 -5.51 -11.47
CA LYS A 433 -7.08 -5.05 -12.80
C LYS A 433 -5.79 -4.26 -12.71
N GLN A 434 -5.69 -3.35 -11.75
CA GLN A 434 -4.46 -2.58 -11.52
C GLN A 434 -3.31 -3.48 -11.07
N ALA A 435 -3.57 -4.44 -10.17
CA ALA A 435 -2.57 -5.42 -9.75
C ALA A 435 -2.06 -6.27 -10.94
N LEU A 436 -2.98 -6.77 -11.77
CA LEU A 436 -2.66 -7.52 -12.98
C LEU A 436 -1.90 -6.67 -14.00
N GLU A 437 -2.27 -5.40 -14.19
CA GLU A 437 -1.54 -4.49 -15.08
C GLU A 437 -0.07 -4.32 -14.66
N LEU A 438 0.22 -4.28 -13.35
CA LEU A 438 1.59 -4.23 -12.85
C LEU A 438 2.33 -5.55 -13.12
N GLN A 439 1.70 -6.69 -12.87
CA GLN A 439 2.27 -8.01 -13.16
C GLN A 439 2.54 -8.20 -14.66
N VAL A 440 1.63 -7.75 -15.53
CA VAL A 440 1.80 -7.74 -16.99
C VAL A 440 3.03 -6.94 -17.39
N ARG A 441 3.22 -5.75 -16.80
CA ARG A 441 4.36 -4.88 -17.08
C ARG A 441 5.67 -5.49 -16.57
N ASP A 442 5.65 -6.09 -15.39
CA ASP A 442 6.78 -6.79 -14.78
C ASP A 442 7.21 -7.99 -15.63
N ALA A 443 6.30 -8.90 -15.91
CA ALA A 443 6.55 -10.05 -16.77
C ALA A 443 7.13 -9.63 -18.13
N ASN A 444 6.53 -8.62 -18.77
CA ASN A 444 7.06 -8.10 -20.03
C ASN A 444 8.47 -7.51 -19.86
N TYR A 445 8.73 -6.77 -18.77
CA TYR A 445 10.05 -6.22 -18.50
C TYR A 445 11.11 -7.32 -18.32
N GLN A 446 10.82 -8.34 -17.52
CA GLN A 446 11.73 -9.47 -17.27
C GLN A 446 12.06 -10.22 -18.56
N MET A 447 11.03 -10.52 -19.38
CA MET A 447 11.22 -11.19 -20.67
C MET A 447 12.10 -10.37 -21.62
N LEU A 448 11.88 -9.06 -21.72
CA LEU A 448 12.66 -8.18 -22.59
C LEU A 448 14.09 -7.98 -22.08
N THR A 449 14.31 -7.92 -20.77
CA THR A 449 15.65 -7.86 -20.16
C THR A 449 16.42 -9.14 -20.42
N ALA A 450 15.83 -10.31 -20.12
CA ALA A 450 16.45 -11.61 -20.39
C ALA A 450 16.80 -11.81 -21.88
N ALA A 451 15.96 -11.29 -22.79
CA ALA A 451 16.23 -11.31 -24.22
C ALA A 451 17.49 -10.51 -24.60
N ILE A 452 17.72 -9.34 -23.98
CA ILE A 452 18.92 -8.53 -24.21
C ILE A 452 20.15 -9.21 -23.59
N GLU A 453 20.04 -9.67 -22.35
CA GLU A 453 21.15 -10.31 -21.62
C GLU A 453 21.61 -11.62 -22.26
N SER A 454 20.73 -12.30 -23.01
CA SER A 454 21.09 -13.49 -23.80
C SER A 454 22.00 -13.19 -25.01
N LYS A 455 22.23 -11.92 -25.35
CA LYS A 455 23.01 -11.48 -26.52
C LYS A 455 24.35 -10.87 -26.12
N THR A 456 25.37 -11.12 -26.93
CA THR A 456 26.67 -10.44 -26.78
C THR A 456 26.58 -8.98 -27.28
N PRO A 457 27.49 -8.09 -26.85
CA PRO A 457 27.56 -6.72 -27.38
C PRO A 457 27.62 -6.65 -28.91
N ASP A 458 28.36 -7.55 -29.56
CA ASP A 458 28.47 -7.60 -31.02
C ASP A 458 27.16 -8.01 -31.71
N GLN A 459 26.43 -8.96 -31.12
CA GLN A 459 25.11 -9.37 -31.62
C GLN A 459 24.11 -8.22 -31.53
N LEU A 460 24.10 -7.48 -30.42
CA LEU A 460 23.26 -6.30 -30.26
C LEU A 460 23.62 -5.20 -31.27
N ILE A 461 24.92 -5.00 -31.54
CA ILE A 461 25.37 -4.02 -32.55
C ILE A 461 24.90 -4.44 -33.96
N ALA A 462 24.96 -5.74 -34.28
CA ALA A 462 24.44 -6.26 -35.54
C ALA A 462 22.92 -6.03 -35.67
N ASP A 463 22.16 -6.33 -34.62
CA ASP A 463 20.71 -6.08 -34.61
C ASP A 463 20.39 -4.58 -34.80
N ALA A 464 21.14 -3.70 -34.13
CA ALA A 464 20.97 -2.26 -34.27
C ALA A 464 21.27 -1.77 -35.70
N LYS A 465 22.24 -2.36 -36.41
CA LYS A 465 22.48 -2.08 -37.83
C LYS A 465 21.27 -2.47 -38.67
N THR A 466 20.72 -3.67 -38.45
CA THR A 466 19.52 -4.15 -39.17
C THR A 466 18.32 -3.24 -38.91
N ILE A 467 18.09 -2.83 -37.66
CA ILE A 467 17.02 -1.90 -37.29
C ILE A 467 17.20 -0.56 -38.01
N ALA A 468 18.40 0.03 -37.96
CA ALA A 468 18.70 1.32 -38.58
C ALA A 468 18.48 1.28 -40.10
N GLN A 469 18.93 0.22 -40.77
CA GLN A 469 18.74 0.02 -42.21
C GLN A 469 17.25 -0.10 -42.56
N ARG A 470 16.48 -0.91 -41.80
CA ARG A 470 15.04 -1.06 -42.04
C ARG A 470 14.28 0.24 -41.80
N GLN A 471 14.59 0.98 -40.74
CA GLN A 471 14.00 2.28 -40.45
C GLN A 471 14.23 3.29 -41.58
N LYS A 472 15.45 3.35 -42.10
CA LYS A 472 15.78 4.21 -43.24
C LYS A 472 14.95 3.85 -44.48
N GLY A 473 14.87 2.57 -44.83
CA GLY A 473 14.08 2.10 -45.97
C GLY A 473 12.58 2.42 -45.83
N ILE A 474 12.01 2.21 -44.64
CA ILE A 474 10.61 2.55 -44.34
C ILE A 474 10.38 4.06 -44.50
N GLN A 475 11.30 4.90 -44.01
CA GLN A 475 11.15 6.36 -44.12
C GLN A 475 11.14 6.82 -45.59
N GLU A 476 12.02 6.27 -46.42
CA GLU A 476 12.05 6.55 -47.86
C GLU A 476 10.76 6.10 -48.58
N GLU A 477 10.14 5.01 -48.11
CA GLU A 477 8.87 4.51 -48.63
C GLU A 477 7.67 5.36 -48.18
N LEU A 478 7.64 5.76 -46.90
CA LEU A 478 6.64 6.69 -46.37
C LEU A 478 6.67 8.05 -47.10
N ASP A 479 7.86 8.59 -47.36
CA ASP A 479 8.02 9.85 -48.10
C ASP A 479 7.49 9.72 -49.54
N ARG A 480 7.70 8.57 -50.18
CA ARG A 480 7.15 8.27 -51.51
C ARG A 480 5.63 8.15 -51.47
N ILE A 481 5.08 7.41 -50.52
CA ILE A 481 3.63 7.22 -50.35
C ILE A 481 2.95 8.55 -50.02
N GLN A 482 3.54 9.39 -49.19
CA GLN A 482 3.00 10.70 -48.84
C GLN A 482 2.87 11.60 -50.08
N LYS A 483 3.89 11.62 -50.94
CA LYS A 483 3.82 12.32 -52.24
C LYS A 483 2.74 11.74 -53.16
N ALA A 484 2.59 10.41 -53.17
CA ALA A 484 1.55 9.73 -53.96
C ALA A 484 0.13 9.99 -53.44
N GLN A 485 -0.07 10.09 -52.12
CA GLN A 485 -1.35 10.41 -51.50
C GLN A 485 -1.82 11.82 -51.84
N VAL A 486 -0.90 12.79 -51.83
CA VAL A 486 -1.23 14.18 -52.24
C VAL A 486 -1.72 14.21 -53.69
N LYS A 487 -1.02 13.52 -54.61
CA LYS A 487 -1.45 13.42 -56.01
C LYS A 487 -2.80 12.70 -56.17
N ALA A 488 -3.00 11.57 -55.49
CA ALA A 488 -4.27 10.83 -55.55
C ALA A 488 -5.46 11.67 -55.04
N ARG A 489 -5.25 12.49 -53.99
CA ARG A 489 -6.26 13.43 -53.49
C ARG A 489 -6.55 14.56 -54.48
N GLN A 490 -5.53 15.15 -55.09
CA GLN A 490 -5.68 16.17 -56.13
C GLN A 490 -6.46 15.64 -57.34
N ASN A 491 -6.21 14.38 -57.72
CA ASN A 491 -6.87 13.72 -58.84
C ASN A 491 -8.25 13.11 -58.49
N LYS A 492 -8.73 13.24 -57.25
CA LYS A 492 -9.97 12.61 -56.75
C LYS A 492 -10.00 11.07 -56.89
N GLU A 493 -8.84 10.42 -56.86
CA GLU A 493 -8.67 8.95 -56.94
C GLU A 493 -8.92 8.30 -55.56
N THR A 494 -10.19 8.17 -55.15
CA THR A 494 -10.56 7.75 -53.78
C THR A 494 -10.07 6.35 -53.41
N GLN A 495 -10.12 5.40 -54.34
CA GLN A 495 -9.69 4.01 -54.10
C GLN A 495 -8.17 3.92 -53.86
N LYS A 496 -7.38 4.56 -54.72
CA LYS A 496 -5.92 4.62 -54.58
C LYS A 496 -5.48 5.35 -53.31
N ALA A 497 -6.20 6.41 -52.92
CA ALA A 497 -5.95 7.07 -51.65
C ALA A 497 -6.18 6.15 -50.44
N ARG A 498 -7.17 5.25 -50.50
CA ARG A 498 -7.42 4.23 -49.45
C ARG A 498 -6.31 3.17 -49.43
N GLU A 499 -5.89 2.67 -50.58
CA GLU A 499 -4.80 1.69 -50.69
C GLU A 499 -3.48 2.24 -50.14
N LEU A 500 -3.10 3.46 -50.55
CA LEU A 500 -1.92 4.15 -50.02
C LEU A 500 -2.02 4.40 -48.50
N ALA A 501 -3.21 4.62 -47.96
CA ALA A 501 -3.42 4.76 -46.52
C ALA A 501 -3.25 3.43 -45.78
N GLN A 502 -3.73 2.31 -46.35
CA GLN A 502 -3.50 0.98 -45.82
C GLN A 502 -2.00 0.63 -45.84
N GLU A 503 -1.30 0.96 -46.91
CA GLU A 503 0.15 0.75 -47.04
C GLU A 503 0.94 1.59 -46.03
N THR A 504 0.56 2.86 -45.84
CA THR A 504 1.10 3.71 -44.77
C THR A 504 0.91 3.06 -43.40
N ASN A 505 -0.26 2.50 -43.12
CA ASN A 505 -0.53 1.83 -41.85
C ASN A 505 0.30 0.56 -41.69
N ARG A 506 0.51 -0.24 -42.75
CA ARG A 506 1.39 -1.42 -42.73
C ARG A 506 2.83 -1.02 -42.40
N LEU A 507 3.37 0.01 -43.06
CA LEU A 507 4.72 0.50 -42.80
C LEU A 507 4.89 1.08 -41.39
N ARG A 508 3.86 1.75 -40.86
CA ARG A 508 3.85 2.21 -39.47
C ARG A 508 3.83 1.05 -38.48
N THR A 509 3.09 -0.02 -38.76
CA THR A 509 3.12 -1.24 -37.94
C THR A 509 4.49 -1.92 -38.00
N ASP A 510 5.09 -2.00 -39.19
CA ASP A 510 6.43 -2.55 -39.35
C ASP A 510 7.45 -1.72 -38.56
N LEU A 511 7.40 -0.39 -38.63
CA LEU A 511 8.27 0.48 -37.84
C LEU A 511 8.16 0.24 -36.32
N ARG A 512 6.95 0.04 -35.81
CA ARG A 512 6.69 -0.28 -34.39
C ARG A 512 7.26 -1.66 -34.02
N THR A 513 6.97 -2.67 -34.82
CA THR A 513 7.36 -4.06 -34.53
C THR A 513 8.80 -4.41 -34.93
N ASN A 514 9.51 -3.52 -35.64
CA ASN A 514 10.85 -3.78 -36.18
C ASN A 514 11.86 -4.18 -35.10
N VAL A 515 11.90 -3.42 -33.99
CA VAL A 515 12.76 -3.72 -32.84
C VAL A 515 12.43 -5.10 -32.28
N PHE A 516 11.14 -5.34 -32.05
CA PHE A 516 10.65 -6.59 -31.50
C PHE A 516 10.99 -7.81 -32.36
N ASN A 517 10.73 -7.73 -33.66
CA ASN A 517 10.99 -8.83 -34.59
C ASN A 517 12.49 -9.08 -34.81
N THR A 518 13.32 -8.04 -34.71
CA THR A 518 14.77 -8.16 -34.94
C THR A 518 15.51 -8.63 -33.69
N VAL A 519 15.18 -8.07 -32.52
CA VAL A 519 15.94 -8.29 -31.27
C VAL A 519 15.25 -9.31 -30.39
N TYR A 520 14.04 -9.00 -29.95
CA TYR A 520 13.39 -9.71 -28.85
C TYR A 520 12.86 -11.07 -29.28
N LYS A 521 12.07 -11.13 -30.35
CA LYS A 521 11.43 -12.38 -30.81
C LYS A 521 12.43 -13.51 -31.08
N PRO A 522 13.57 -13.29 -31.79
CA PRO A 522 14.55 -14.35 -32.01
C PRO A 522 15.27 -14.76 -30.73
N ALA A 523 15.55 -13.82 -29.81
CA ALA A 523 16.20 -14.10 -28.54
C ALA A 523 15.31 -14.98 -27.65
N LEU A 524 14.04 -14.60 -27.51
CA LEU A 524 13.04 -15.32 -26.72
C LEU A 524 12.84 -16.75 -27.21
N ALA A 525 12.82 -16.96 -28.53
CA ALA A 525 12.71 -18.30 -29.11
C ALA A 525 13.96 -19.17 -28.87
N LYS A 526 15.14 -18.57 -28.76
CA LYS A 526 16.43 -19.28 -28.63
C LYS A 526 16.80 -19.59 -27.18
N ALA A 527 16.47 -18.68 -26.26
CA ALA A 527 16.95 -18.73 -24.88
C ALA A 527 16.06 -19.60 -23.95
N ALA A 528 14.99 -20.22 -24.46
CA ALA A 528 14.01 -20.96 -23.64
C ALA A 528 13.58 -20.15 -22.40
N ILE A 529 13.42 -18.83 -22.57
CA ILE A 529 13.05 -17.92 -21.49
C ILE A 529 11.66 -18.31 -21.02
N GLU A 530 11.52 -18.59 -19.72
CA GLU A 530 10.22 -18.89 -19.13
C GLU A 530 9.27 -17.70 -19.33
N VAL A 531 8.08 -18.03 -19.81
CA VAL A 531 6.97 -17.09 -19.95
C VAL A 531 6.26 -17.04 -18.61
N ALA A 532 6.14 -15.85 -18.02
CA ALA A 532 5.37 -15.69 -16.80
C ALA A 532 3.91 -16.08 -17.05
N SER A 533 3.35 -16.88 -16.14
CA SER A 533 1.93 -17.18 -16.10
C SER A 533 1.29 -16.30 -15.03
N LEU A 534 0.33 -15.46 -15.43
CA LEU A 534 -0.32 -14.51 -14.53
C LEU A 534 -1.67 -15.06 -14.10
N GLU A 535 -1.84 -15.30 -12.81
CA GLU A 535 -3.11 -15.76 -12.25
C GLU A 535 -4.19 -14.68 -12.38
N LEU A 536 -5.34 -15.08 -12.92
CA LEU A 536 -6.55 -14.28 -12.81
C LEU A 536 -7.19 -14.51 -11.44
N PRO A 537 -7.94 -13.53 -10.91
CA PRO A 537 -8.72 -13.72 -9.69
C PRO A 537 -9.70 -14.88 -9.84
N GLU A 538 -10.28 -15.37 -8.74
CA GLU A 538 -11.40 -16.29 -8.85
C GLU A 538 -11.10 -17.77 -8.71
N ASP A 539 -10.01 -18.23 -9.36
CA ASP A 539 -9.96 -19.48 -10.15
C ASP A 539 -10.18 -19.30 -11.67
N LEU A 540 -10.18 -18.07 -12.21
CA LEU A 540 -10.49 -17.83 -13.64
C LEU A 540 -9.35 -18.26 -14.61
N GLY A 541 -8.36 -18.99 -14.11
CA GLY A 541 -7.23 -19.52 -14.85
C GLY A 541 -6.07 -18.53 -14.94
N GLU A 542 -5.17 -18.78 -15.88
CA GLU A 542 -3.92 -18.04 -15.99
C GLU A 542 -3.70 -17.44 -17.38
N ILE A 543 -2.99 -16.33 -17.44
CA ILE A 543 -2.54 -15.66 -18.65
C ILE A 543 -1.04 -15.92 -18.84
N GLU A 544 -0.72 -16.85 -19.73
CA GLU A 544 0.65 -16.96 -20.27
C GLU A 544 1.03 -15.68 -21.01
N MET A 545 2.04 -14.99 -20.52
CA MET A 545 2.52 -13.72 -21.05
C MET A 545 3.32 -13.90 -22.33
N LYS A 546 2.74 -13.51 -23.47
CA LYS A 546 3.48 -13.50 -24.73
C LYS A 546 4.16 -12.15 -24.96
N PRO A 547 5.33 -12.15 -25.60
CA PRO A 547 6.08 -10.92 -25.81
C PRO A 547 5.37 -9.92 -26.75
N ASP A 548 4.39 -10.36 -27.55
CA ASP A 548 3.55 -9.54 -28.41
C ASP A 548 2.22 -9.13 -27.75
N MET A 549 1.96 -9.50 -26.49
CA MET A 549 0.74 -9.13 -25.77
C MET A 549 0.79 -7.71 -25.17
N VAL A 550 1.93 -7.04 -25.25
CA VAL A 550 2.14 -5.67 -24.75
C VAL A 550 2.77 -4.82 -25.85
N ASP A 551 2.35 -3.56 -25.99
CA ASP A 551 2.95 -2.63 -26.97
C ASP A 551 4.27 -2.00 -26.47
N ASP A 552 4.95 -1.26 -27.34
CA ASP A 552 6.22 -0.58 -27.04
C ASP A 552 6.15 0.42 -25.86
N ASN A 553 4.94 0.76 -25.39
CA ASN A 553 4.70 1.63 -24.25
C ASN A 553 4.19 0.86 -23.02
N GLY A 554 4.26 -0.47 -23.02
CA GLY A 554 3.82 -1.27 -21.89
C GLY A 554 2.29 -1.46 -21.81
N ARG A 555 1.53 -1.19 -22.88
CA ARG A 555 0.06 -1.27 -22.85
C ARG A 555 -0.45 -2.63 -23.33
N PRO A 556 -1.49 -3.19 -22.68
CA PRO A 556 -2.14 -4.41 -23.14
C PRO A 556 -2.65 -4.34 -24.58
N THR A 557 -2.31 -5.36 -25.37
CA THR A 557 -2.87 -5.56 -26.71
C THR A 557 -4.38 -5.88 -26.67
N ARG A 558 -5.00 -5.99 -27.84
CA ARG A 558 -6.40 -6.39 -27.95
C ARG A 558 -6.66 -7.76 -27.32
N GLU A 559 -5.80 -8.75 -27.58
CA GLU A 559 -5.95 -10.10 -27.03
C GLU A 559 -5.96 -10.08 -25.49
N LEU A 560 -4.96 -9.43 -24.88
CA LEU A 560 -4.89 -9.32 -23.42
C LEU A 560 -6.09 -8.56 -22.85
N ARG A 561 -6.53 -7.46 -23.48
CA ARG A 561 -7.73 -6.73 -23.07
C ARG A 561 -9.00 -7.57 -23.15
N ASP A 562 -9.17 -8.35 -24.21
CA ASP A 562 -10.35 -9.20 -24.39
C ASP A 562 -10.39 -10.30 -23.30
N ARG A 563 -9.24 -10.84 -22.89
CA ARG A 563 -9.13 -11.80 -21.77
C ARG A 563 -9.48 -11.15 -20.42
N ILE A 564 -8.93 -9.98 -20.13
CA ILE A 564 -9.23 -9.21 -18.91
C ILE A 564 -10.73 -8.89 -18.85
N GLN A 565 -11.31 -8.44 -19.97
CA GLN A 565 -12.73 -8.11 -20.04
C GLN A 565 -13.62 -9.34 -19.80
N LYS A 566 -13.22 -10.50 -20.31
CA LYS A 566 -13.94 -11.76 -20.06
C LYS A 566 -13.92 -12.12 -18.58
N ALA A 567 -12.77 -12.00 -17.92
CA ALA A 567 -12.63 -12.24 -16.48
C ALA A 567 -13.51 -11.28 -15.67
N GLU A 568 -13.47 -9.98 -15.98
CA GLU A 568 -14.32 -8.97 -15.35
C GLU A 568 -15.81 -9.29 -15.49
N ASN A 569 -16.26 -9.69 -16.68
CA ASN A 569 -17.66 -10.07 -16.89
C ASN A 569 -18.05 -11.30 -16.06
N THR A 570 -17.14 -12.27 -15.92
CA THR A 570 -17.40 -13.49 -15.15
C THR A 570 -17.50 -13.20 -13.66
N LEU A 571 -16.59 -12.37 -13.12
CA LEU A 571 -16.65 -11.92 -11.72
C LEU A 571 -17.94 -11.14 -11.44
N ALA A 572 -18.33 -10.25 -12.35
CA ALA A 572 -19.57 -9.50 -12.22
C ALA A 572 -20.80 -10.43 -12.21
N GLU A 573 -20.83 -11.48 -13.05
CA GLU A 573 -21.89 -12.49 -13.03
C GLU A 573 -21.92 -13.29 -11.72
N ARG A 574 -20.77 -13.73 -11.20
CA ARG A 574 -20.67 -14.41 -9.90
C ARG A 574 -21.18 -13.54 -8.75
N GLN A 575 -20.83 -12.26 -8.76
CA GLN A 575 -21.29 -11.32 -7.74
C GLN A 575 -22.80 -11.07 -7.85
N LEU A 576 -23.37 -11.03 -9.05
CA LEU A 576 -24.84 -10.95 -9.21
C LEU A 576 -25.54 -12.20 -8.68
N ASP A 577 -24.95 -13.38 -8.88
CA ASP A 577 -25.49 -14.64 -8.39
C ASP A 577 -25.44 -14.74 -6.86
N SER A 578 -24.36 -14.27 -6.23
CA SER A 578 -24.25 -14.25 -4.76
C SER A 578 -25.26 -13.31 -4.10
N LEU A 579 -25.74 -12.30 -4.83
CA LEU A 579 -26.79 -11.39 -4.36
C LEU A 579 -28.22 -11.95 -4.53
N GLY A 580 -28.39 -13.11 -5.18
CA GLY A 580 -29.70 -13.77 -5.31
C GLY A 580 -30.73 -13.00 -6.15
N ILE A 581 -30.30 -12.16 -7.09
CA ILE A 581 -31.20 -11.31 -7.90
C ILE A 581 -31.75 -12.12 -9.08
N ALA A 582 -33.04 -12.49 -9.02
CA ALA A 582 -33.71 -13.35 -9.99
C ALA A 582 -34.34 -12.62 -11.20
N ASP A 583 -34.81 -11.37 -11.03
CA ASP A 583 -35.47 -10.62 -12.11
C ASP A 583 -34.46 -10.03 -13.13
N ASP A 584 -34.71 -10.21 -14.42
CA ASP A 584 -33.80 -9.79 -15.51
C ASP A 584 -33.61 -8.26 -15.61
N ARG A 585 -34.61 -7.46 -15.23
CA ARG A 585 -34.50 -5.99 -15.23
C ARG A 585 -33.66 -5.55 -14.03
N ASP A 586 -33.93 -6.09 -12.85
CA ASP A 586 -33.18 -5.77 -11.63
C ASP A 586 -31.74 -6.26 -11.72
N ARG A 587 -31.51 -7.43 -12.32
CA ARG A 587 -30.17 -7.96 -12.60
C ARG A 587 -29.37 -7.04 -13.51
N ARG A 588 -29.99 -6.49 -14.57
CA ARG A 588 -29.33 -5.50 -15.46
C ARG A 588 -29.03 -4.18 -14.75
N ASN A 589 -29.95 -3.70 -13.92
CA ASN A 589 -29.74 -2.48 -13.13
C ASN A 589 -28.57 -2.67 -12.13
N MET A 590 -28.56 -3.81 -11.43
CA MET A 590 -27.48 -4.15 -10.51
C MET A 590 -26.15 -4.33 -11.22
N ALA A 591 -26.11 -4.96 -12.40
CA ALA A 591 -24.87 -5.11 -13.16
C ALA A 591 -24.24 -3.74 -13.50
N ASN A 592 -25.05 -2.75 -13.87
CA ASN A 592 -24.59 -1.38 -14.12
C ASN A 592 -24.13 -0.70 -12.82
N TYR A 593 -24.84 -0.91 -11.71
CA TYR A 593 -24.45 -0.41 -10.40
C TYR A 593 -23.09 -0.97 -9.95
N LEU A 594 -22.93 -2.29 -9.95
CA LEU A 594 -21.70 -3.00 -9.60
C LEU A 594 -20.52 -2.56 -10.46
N ARG A 595 -20.73 -2.39 -11.78
CA ARG A 595 -19.69 -1.86 -12.67
C ARG A 595 -19.20 -0.47 -12.20
N ASN A 596 -20.08 0.38 -11.69
CA ASN A 596 -19.68 1.68 -11.17
C ASN A 596 -18.95 1.54 -9.83
N VAL A 597 -19.56 0.88 -8.84
CA VAL A 597 -19.01 0.82 -7.47
C VAL A 597 -17.71 0.02 -7.38
N ASN A 598 -17.55 -1.08 -8.14
CA ASN A 598 -16.32 -1.87 -8.15
C ASN A 598 -15.13 -1.13 -8.78
N ASN A 599 -15.36 0.03 -9.42
CA ASN A 599 -14.29 0.87 -9.99
C ASN A 599 -14.10 2.20 -9.24
N THR A 600 -15.08 2.63 -8.44
CA THR A 600 -15.08 3.98 -7.83
C THR A 600 -15.21 3.96 -6.30
N TRP A 601 -15.82 2.94 -5.73
CA TRP A 601 -16.01 2.73 -4.30
C TRP A 601 -15.15 1.55 -3.84
N LEU A 602 -13.85 1.80 -3.83
CA LEU A 602 -12.83 0.89 -3.35
C LEU A 602 -12.30 1.37 -2.00
N ARG A 603 -11.80 0.45 -1.17
CA ARG A 603 -11.07 0.78 0.07
C ARG A 603 -9.99 1.82 -0.21
N ALA A 604 -9.72 2.69 0.75
CA ALA A 604 -8.69 3.73 0.64
C ALA A 604 -7.32 3.17 0.24
N ALA A 605 -6.99 1.95 0.71
CA ALA A 605 -5.77 1.24 0.36
C ALA A 605 -5.64 0.89 -1.13
N ASN A 606 -6.76 0.81 -1.85
CA ASN A 606 -6.87 0.46 -3.26
C ASN A 606 -7.14 1.67 -4.16
N LEU A 607 -7.17 2.87 -3.57
CA LEU A 607 -7.18 4.14 -4.28
C LEU A 607 -5.76 4.68 -4.42
N GLN A 608 -5.62 5.74 -5.21
CA GLN A 608 -4.37 6.47 -5.30
C GLN A 608 -3.96 7.02 -3.92
N THR A 609 -2.71 6.81 -3.50
CA THR A 609 -2.15 7.37 -2.24
C THR A 609 -1.00 8.35 -2.51
N PRO A 610 -0.97 9.55 -1.88
CA PRO A 610 -2.13 10.18 -1.27
C PRO A 610 -3.22 10.41 -2.34
N ALA A 611 -4.47 10.48 -1.91
CA ALA A 611 -5.55 10.84 -2.80
C ALA A 611 -5.37 12.28 -3.32
N PRO A 612 -5.98 12.64 -4.47
CA PRO A 612 -5.99 14.03 -4.95
C PRO A 612 -6.53 15.00 -3.90
N ALA A 613 -6.04 16.24 -3.87
CA ALA A 613 -6.40 17.23 -2.85
C ALA A 613 -7.92 17.51 -2.73
N ASN A 614 -8.66 17.34 -3.83
CA ASN A 614 -10.12 17.51 -3.87
C ASN A 614 -10.91 16.23 -3.55
N HIS A 615 -10.23 15.11 -3.27
CA HIS A 615 -10.86 13.85 -2.91
C HIS A 615 -11.31 13.86 -1.44
N PHE A 616 -12.35 13.08 -1.13
CA PHE A 616 -12.89 12.90 0.23
C PHE A 616 -11.79 12.64 1.25
N LEU A 617 -10.92 11.65 1.00
CA LEU A 617 -9.83 11.28 1.90
C LEU A 617 -8.97 12.48 2.30
N ARG A 618 -8.58 13.34 1.36
CA ARG A 618 -7.75 14.53 1.66
C ARG A 618 -8.53 15.59 2.45
N GLN A 619 -9.80 15.81 2.13
CA GLN A 619 -10.65 16.74 2.87
C GLN A 619 -10.91 16.27 4.31
N PHE A 620 -10.90 14.96 4.53
CA PHE A 620 -11.10 14.32 5.83
C PHE A 620 -9.80 14.12 6.62
N GLY A 621 -8.66 14.61 6.12
CA GLY A 621 -7.40 14.64 6.86
C GLY A 621 -6.43 13.50 6.55
N GLN A 622 -6.59 12.79 5.43
CA GLN A 622 -5.55 11.86 4.97
C GLN A 622 -4.22 12.61 4.79
N SER A 623 -3.16 12.01 5.34
CA SER A 623 -1.76 12.40 5.16
C SER A 623 -1.42 12.67 3.70
N ASP A 624 -0.68 13.74 3.45
CA ASP A 624 -0.14 14.04 2.13
C ASP A 624 1.09 13.19 1.77
N ARG A 625 1.56 12.38 2.74
CA ARG A 625 2.73 11.50 2.62
C ARG A 625 4.04 12.28 2.38
N GLU A 626 4.05 13.60 2.59
CA GLU A 626 5.24 14.45 2.46
C GLU A 626 6.04 14.48 3.77
N THR A 627 5.39 14.34 4.92
CA THR A 627 6.03 14.15 6.22
C THR A 627 5.54 12.87 6.91
N ILE A 628 6.32 12.36 7.85
CA ILE A 628 5.97 11.15 8.61
C ILE A 628 4.78 11.47 9.52
N GLN A 629 3.68 10.73 9.36
CA GLN A 629 2.52 10.74 10.27
C GLN A 629 1.86 12.12 10.44
N ASN A 630 1.49 12.77 9.33
CA ASN A 630 0.79 14.05 9.33
C ASN A 630 -0.71 13.96 8.96
N ALA A 631 -1.31 12.77 9.08
CA ALA A 631 -2.75 12.65 9.00
C ALA A 631 -3.43 13.37 10.19
N GLU A 632 -4.60 13.93 9.94
CA GLU A 632 -5.39 14.68 10.91
C GLU A 632 -6.77 14.03 11.08
N ASP A 633 -7.21 13.85 12.31
CA ASP A 633 -8.53 13.31 12.65
C ASP A 633 -9.45 14.36 13.30
N ALA A 634 -9.01 15.61 13.39
CA ALA A 634 -9.80 16.72 13.92
C ALA A 634 -11.01 17.06 13.03
N ALA A 635 -12.12 17.42 13.67
CA ALA A 635 -13.32 17.87 12.97
C ALA A 635 -13.07 19.21 12.28
N SER A 636 -13.59 19.38 11.06
CA SER A 636 -13.42 20.62 10.30
C SER A 636 -14.69 21.04 9.56
N VAL A 637 -14.85 22.35 9.35
CA VAL A 637 -15.96 22.90 8.56
C VAL A 637 -16.01 22.32 7.13
N PRO A 638 -14.88 22.17 6.40
CA PRO A 638 -14.88 21.49 5.10
C PRO A 638 -15.48 20.08 5.13
N GLN A 639 -15.20 19.27 6.16
CA GLN A 639 -15.75 17.92 6.27
C GLN A 639 -17.28 17.93 6.37
N ALA A 640 -17.83 18.81 7.21
CA ALA A 640 -19.28 18.98 7.34
C ALA A 640 -19.92 19.46 6.02
N LEU A 641 -19.31 20.43 5.34
CA LEU A 641 -19.77 20.90 4.03
C LEU A 641 -19.70 19.81 2.96
N THR A 642 -18.69 18.94 2.97
CA THR A 642 -18.58 17.79 2.06
C THR A 642 -19.72 16.79 2.29
N MET A 643 -20.06 16.48 3.54
CA MET A 643 -21.20 15.60 3.82
C MET A 643 -22.53 16.19 3.37
N LEU A 644 -22.72 17.51 3.51
CA LEU A 644 -23.95 18.20 3.14
C LEU A 644 -24.13 18.37 1.63
N ASN A 645 -23.05 18.55 0.87
CA ASN A 645 -23.12 18.93 -0.54
C ASN A 645 -22.70 17.81 -1.52
N SER A 646 -22.15 16.69 -1.04
CA SER A 646 -21.72 15.59 -1.90
C SER A 646 -22.85 14.60 -2.22
N ASN A 647 -22.67 13.83 -3.29
CA ASN A 647 -23.57 12.72 -3.66
C ASN A 647 -23.32 11.44 -2.84
N ILE A 648 -22.50 11.50 -1.78
CA ILE A 648 -22.20 10.35 -0.92
C ILE A 648 -23.49 9.82 -0.31
N PHE A 649 -24.32 10.70 0.22
CA PHE A 649 -25.57 10.32 0.86
C PHE A 649 -26.54 9.65 -0.12
N GLU A 650 -26.70 10.20 -1.33
CA GLU A 650 -27.51 9.58 -2.38
C GLU A 650 -26.99 8.20 -2.80
N THR A 651 -25.66 8.02 -2.76
CA THR A 651 -25.03 6.75 -3.10
C THR A 651 -25.22 5.70 -2.01
N VAL A 652 -25.05 6.09 -0.74
CA VAL A 652 -25.27 5.22 0.43
C VAL A 652 -26.74 4.82 0.52
N THR A 653 -27.67 5.74 0.30
CA THR A 653 -29.13 5.46 0.38
C THR A 653 -29.74 4.94 -0.92
N ASN A 654 -28.93 4.73 -1.96
CA ASN A 654 -29.39 4.13 -3.22
C ASN A 654 -29.99 2.74 -2.95
N GLY A 655 -31.13 2.40 -3.55
CA GLY A 655 -31.77 1.09 -3.35
C GLY A 655 -30.92 -0.11 -3.75
N ALA A 656 -29.91 0.07 -4.61
CA ALA A 656 -28.96 -0.96 -4.99
C ALA A 656 -27.75 -1.11 -4.05
N SER A 657 -27.53 -0.14 -3.13
CA SER A 657 -26.45 -0.20 -2.14
C SER A 657 -26.67 -1.33 -1.13
N VAL A 658 -25.65 -1.65 -0.35
CA VAL A 658 -25.75 -2.69 0.69
C VAL A 658 -26.87 -2.35 1.68
N ILE A 659 -26.86 -1.13 2.22
CA ILE A 659 -27.87 -0.70 3.18
C ILE A 659 -29.25 -0.51 2.53
N GLY A 660 -29.30 -0.01 1.29
CA GLY A 660 -30.55 0.17 0.54
C GLY A 660 -31.27 -1.15 0.29
N ARG A 661 -30.52 -2.19 -0.11
CA ARG A 661 -31.07 -3.54 -0.27
C ARG A 661 -31.46 -4.18 1.05
N ALA A 662 -30.63 -4.02 2.09
CA ALA A 662 -30.95 -4.54 3.41
C ALA A 662 -32.28 -3.97 3.92
N MET A 663 -32.53 -2.66 3.74
CA MET A 663 -33.82 -2.04 4.06
C MET A 663 -34.96 -2.57 3.19
N ALA A 664 -34.75 -2.72 1.88
CA ALA A 664 -35.78 -3.23 0.96
C ALA A 664 -36.20 -4.67 1.28
N GLY A 665 -35.32 -5.46 1.89
CA GLY A 665 -35.60 -6.82 2.36
C GLY A 665 -36.36 -6.91 3.69
N THR A 666 -36.76 -5.78 4.29
CA THR A 666 -37.48 -5.75 5.57
C THR A 666 -38.95 -5.32 5.41
N GLU A 667 -39.83 -5.89 6.23
CA GLU A 667 -41.28 -5.74 6.07
C GLU A 667 -41.90 -4.62 6.93
N THR A 668 -41.37 -4.39 8.14
CA THR A 668 -41.96 -3.45 9.11
C THR A 668 -41.12 -2.18 9.28
N PRO A 669 -41.72 -1.02 9.57
CA PRO A 669 -40.99 0.21 9.92
C PRO A 669 -39.95 0.00 11.01
N GLU A 670 -40.27 -0.76 12.05
CA GLU A 670 -39.38 -1.12 13.15
C GLU A 670 -38.17 -1.90 12.66
N SER A 671 -38.37 -2.90 11.80
CA SER A 671 -37.27 -3.69 11.22
C SER A 671 -36.37 -2.88 10.27
N LYS A 672 -36.93 -1.86 9.60
CA LYS A 672 -36.15 -0.89 8.80
C LYS A 672 -35.26 -0.03 9.71
N ILE A 673 -35.81 0.49 10.82
CA ILE A 673 -35.05 1.26 11.81
C ILE A 673 -33.94 0.40 12.41
N GLU A 674 -34.26 -0.82 12.83
CA GLU A 674 -33.27 -1.75 13.37
C GLU A 674 -32.13 -2.01 12.38
N THR A 675 -32.46 -2.23 11.10
CA THR A 675 -31.46 -2.44 10.05
C THR A 675 -30.56 -1.23 9.82
N LEU A 676 -31.10 -0.01 9.89
CA LEU A 676 -30.29 1.21 9.85
C LEU A 676 -29.33 1.31 11.04
N PHE A 677 -29.81 1.08 12.26
CA PHE A 677 -28.98 1.14 13.45
C PHE A 677 -27.88 0.06 13.44
N LEU A 678 -28.20 -1.17 13.03
CA LEU A 678 -27.22 -2.25 12.89
C LEU A 678 -26.22 -2.00 11.76
N GLY A 679 -26.63 -1.37 10.66
CA GLY A 679 -25.75 -1.09 9.52
C GLY A 679 -24.84 0.10 9.76
N LEU A 680 -25.32 1.16 10.41
CA LEU A 680 -24.58 2.41 10.56
C LEU A 680 -23.85 2.51 11.90
N LEU A 681 -24.50 2.08 12.99
CA LEU A 681 -23.98 2.20 14.36
C LEU A 681 -23.61 0.84 14.99
N ASN A 682 -23.92 -0.28 14.32
CA ASN A 682 -23.62 -1.66 14.74
C ASN A 682 -24.16 -2.07 16.12
N ARG A 683 -25.28 -1.46 16.52
CA ARG A 683 -26.06 -1.80 17.71
C ARG A 683 -27.56 -1.75 17.41
N PRO A 684 -28.42 -2.43 18.17
CA PRO A 684 -29.86 -2.20 18.06
C PRO A 684 -30.24 -0.76 18.50
N PRO A 685 -31.33 -0.20 17.94
CA PRO A 685 -31.89 1.04 18.44
C PRO A 685 -32.45 0.83 19.84
N THR A 686 -32.41 1.87 20.66
CA THR A 686 -33.16 1.91 21.92
C THR A 686 -34.66 2.07 21.65
N ALA A 687 -35.49 1.78 22.66
CA ALA A 687 -36.93 1.99 22.57
C ALA A 687 -37.28 3.48 22.33
N GLU A 688 -36.51 4.40 22.93
CA GLU A 688 -36.69 5.84 22.75
C GLU A 688 -36.32 6.28 21.33
N GLU A 689 -35.17 5.83 20.80
CA GLU A 689 -34.77 6.12 19.43
C GLU A 689 -35.79 5.58 18.41
N THR A 690 -36.30 4.37 18.65
CA THR A 690 -37.34 3.77 17.78
C THR A 690 -38.62 4.61 17.81
N ALA A 691 -39.09 4.99 19.00
CA ALA A 691 -40.28 5.81 19.16
C ALA A 691 -40.11 7.21 18.52
N LEU A 692 -38.93 7.81 18.65
CA LEU A 692 -38.62 9.11 18.05
C LEU A 692 -38.71 9.07 16.52
N VAL A 693 -38.14 8.04 15.88
CA VAL A 693 -38.19 7.91 14.42
C VAL A 693 -39.63 7.63 13.96
N LEU A 694 -40.37 6.74 14.62
CA LEU A 694 -41.74 6.38 14.23
C LEU A 694 -42.74 7.53 14.39
N ALA A 695 -42.47 8.52 15.24
CA ALA A 695 -43.35 9.67 15.46
C ALA A 695 -43.65 10.45 14.16
N ASP A 696 -42.71 10.48 13.21
CA ASP A 696 -42.84 11.22 11.96
C ASP A 696 -43.31 10.35 10.77
N LEU A 697 -43.52 9.05 10.97
CA LEU A 697 -43.78 8.08 9.89
C LEU A 697 -45.02 8.43 9.05
N GLU A 698 -46.12 8.85 9.69
CA GLU A 698 -47.36 9.23 8.98
C GLU A 698 -47.14 10.44 8.06
N SER A 699 -46.28 11.38 8.47
CA SER A 699 -46.06 12.63 7.74
C SER A 699 -45.00 12.52 6.64
N ARG A 700 -44.01 11.64 6.82
CA ARG A 700 -42.82 11.53 5.95
C ARG A 700 -42.81 10.30 5.05
N GLY A 701 -43.56 9.25 5.37
CA GLY A 701 -43.56 8.00 4.61
C GLY A 701 -42.15 7.39 4.50
N ASP A 702 -41.81 6.83 3.33
CA ASP A 702 -40.52 6.15 3.11
C ASP A 702 -39.30 7.09 3.14
N ASP A 703 -39.48 8.40 2.93
CA ASP A 703 -38.35 9.35 3.02
C ASP A 703 -37.81 9.47 4.45
N LEU A 704 -38.63 9.15 5.47
CA LEU A 704 -38.21 9.07 6.87
C LEU A 704 -36.95 8.20 7.06
N PHE A 705 -36.86 7.05 6.38
CA PHE A 705 -35.75 6.13 6.56
C PHE A 705 -34.45 6.67 5.95
N LYS A 706 -34.55 7.44 4.86
CA LYS A 706 -33.40 8.16 4.30
C LYS A 706 -32.95 9.24 5.26
N ASP A 707 -33.88 10.04 5.80
CA ASP A 707 -33.56 11.09 6.77
C ASP A 707 -32.96 10.53 8.06
N THR A 708 -33.44 9.36 8.49
CA THR A 708 -32.86 8.62 9.62
C THR A 708 -31.43 8.17 9.30
N ALA A 709 -31.18 7.57 8.12
CA ALA A 709 -29.84 7.22 7.68
C ALA A 709 -28.91 8.45 7.62
N PHE A 710 -29.42 9.59 7.16
CA PHE A 710 -28.69 10.85 7.12
C PHE A 710 -28.29 11.31 8.52
N ALA A 711 -29.25 11.30 9.46
CA ALA A 711 -29.01 11.69 10.85
C ALA A 711 -27.98 10.78 11.52
N LEU A 712 -28.07 9.47 11.31
CA LEU A 712 -27.13 8.49 11.86
C LEU A 712 -25.71 8.67 11.28
N LEU A 713 -25.55 8.83 9.97
CA LEU A 713 -24.25 9.07 9.32
C LEU A 713 -23.55 10.34 9.79
N ASN A 714 -24.33 11.38 10.13
CA ASN A 714 -23.80 12.65 10.60
C ASN A 714 -23.69 12.73 12.13
N SER A 715 -24.05 11.67 12.85
CA SER A 715 -24.00 11.63 14.31
C SER A 715 -22.56 11.53 14.84
N GLN A 716 -22.31 12.05 16.03
CA GLN A 716 -21.03 11.84 16.71
C GLN A 716 -20.75 10.35 16.95
N GLU A 717 -21.77 9.55 17.22
CA GLU A 717 -21.60 8.12 17.42
C GLU A 717 -21.02 7.40 16.19
N PHE A 718 -21.38 7.84 14.99
CA PHE A 718 -20.81 7.28 13.77
C PHE A 718 -19.31 7.55 13.66
N TYR A 719 -18.87 8.77 13.97
CA TYR A 719 -17.49 9.21 13.74
C TYR A 719 -16.47 8.77 14.79
N PHE A 720 -16.88 8.11 15.87
CA PHE A 720 -15.99 7.79 16.98
C PHE A 720 -15.80 6.29 17.20
N VAL A 721 -14.55 5.91 17.48
CA VAL A 721 -14.14 4.61 17.99
C VAL A 721 -14.31 4.67 19.52
N LYS A 722 -15.46 4.20 19.99
CA LYS A 722 -15.85 4.18 21.41
C LYS A 722 -15.26 3.01 22.17
#